data_AF-A0AAD8QH50-F1
#
_entry.id   AF-A0AAD8QH50-F1
#
_cell.length_a   1.000
_cell.length_b   1.000
_cell.length_c   1.000
_cell.angle_alpha   90.00
_cell.angle_beta   90.00
_cell.angle_gamma   90.00
#
_symmetry.space_group_name_H-M   'P 1'
#
loop_
_entity.id
_entity.type
_entity.pdbx_description
1 polymer ?
#
loop_
_entity_poly.entity_id
_entity_poly.type
_entity_poly.pdbx_seq_one_letter_code
_entity_poly.pdbx_strand_id
1 'polypeptide(L)'
;MALAVAPTGAVDNHRSRKLAVALSRTSSTFLFFSVVVVGVVFASARWFTTTTTLQASLPAAAAIPAAAAALHHQTQHPKPSPTSPSRAARPPHAAYSISCPTPSLRPNISHATKASESSQTLALAFSSSSSCRRTYPDAPPATNTAAAPSPSNSSCPSYFRFIHEDLRPWRAAGGVTRAMLARAGVTASFRLVVLRGRAYVHRFRPAFQTRDLFTIWGILQLLRRYPGRVPDLDLMFDCVDWPVVRTHLYRGKHAPFMPPLFRYCGDDRTLDIVFPDWSFWGWPEINIKPWDALQKDLKNGNSRVTWSDREPYAYWKGNTAVAVSRQELVKCNISSTQDWNARIYTQDWFKESKAGYRNSNLGNQCTHRYKIYIEGSAWSISQKYILACDSMTLLVTPKYYDFFSRSLMPIQHYWPVRDDNKCASIKYAVEWGNSHKQSAQRIGKEASSFIQEEVNMDLVYDYMLHLLTEYAKLLRFRPTKPPEAVEVCPESLICQAEGIEKTFLTESMVKSAHDSGPCDLPPPFSPLELRMLKQRKENTIRQVEMPDAMAMEVAPAEAVDGQRSRKLAAALSRTSSTFLFFSVVVVGVVFVSARWITTATTTTIASLPAAAAAALHHETQHPTPSPRSPSRAPPAAYSIYCPTPSLRPNISRAAKASESSQTLALALSSSSSCRRTYPDSPPATNTAAAPSSSNSSCPSYFRFIHEDLRPWRAAGGVTRAMLARAGVTASFRLVVLRGRAYVQRFRPAFQTRDLFTIWGILQLLRRYPGRVPDLDLMFDCVDWPVVRTHLYRGKHAPFMPPLFRYCGDDRTLDIVFPDWSFWGWPEINIKPWDALQKDLKNGNSRVTWSDREPYAYWKGNTAVAVSRQELVKCNISSTQDWNARIYTQDWFKESKAGYRNSNLGNQCTHRYKIYVEGSAWSISQKYILACDSMTLLVTPKYYDFFSRSLMPIQHYWPVRDDNKCASIKYAVEWGNSHKQSAQRIGKEASNFIQEEVNMDLVYDYMLHLLTEYAKLLRFKPTKPPEAVEVCPESLICQAEGIEKKFLTESMVKSAHDSGPCDLPPPFSPLELRMLKQRKENTIRQVEMWERRASAA
;
A
#
# COMPACT_ATOMS: atom_id res chain seq x y z
N MET A 1 -2.95 40.25 51.78
CA MET A 1 -2.42 40.68 53.11
C MET A 1 -1.05 40.07 53.33
N ALA A 2 -0.25 40.75 54.15
CA ALA A 2 0.84 40.23 54.99
C ALA A 2 0.53 38.89 55.70
N LEU A 3 1.45 38.11 56.28
CA LEU A 3 2.94 38.00 56.38
C LEU A 3 3.19 36.49 56.73
N ALA A 4 4.17 35.76 56.20
CA ALA A 4 5.60 35.66 56.59
C ALA A 4 5.91 35.01 57.97
N VAL A 5 7.20 34.75 58.23
CA VAL A 5 7.84 34.22 59.46
C VAL A 5 7.89 32.67 59.60
N ALA A 6 9.09 32.13 59.33
CA ALA A 6 9.69 30.93 59.95
C ALA A 6 10.77 31.43 60.98
N PRO A 7 11.69 30.65 61.63
CA PRO A 7 12.43 29.47 61.12
C PRO A 7 12.87 28.42 62.21
N THR A 8 13.95 27.67 61.94
CA THR A 8 14.64 26.64 62.77
C THR A 8 13.89 25.31 62.95
N GLY A 9 14.51 24.12 62.99
CA GLY A 9 15.89 23.67 62.71
C GLY A 9 16.15 22.27 63.35
N ALA A 10 17.07 21.40 62.91
CA ALA A 10 17.88 21.29 61.69
C ALA A 10 18.51 19.86 61.59
N VAL A 11 19.54 19.67 60.74
CA VAL A 11 20.52 18.54 60.68
C VAL A 11 20.10 17.20 60.01
N ASP A 12 20.71 16.95 58.84
CA ASP A 12 21.24 15.71 58.22
C ASP A 12 20.47 14.36 58.21
N ASN A 13 20.70 13.44 57.24
CA ASN A 13 21.88 13.27 56.39
C ASN A 13 21.61 12.82 54.91
N HIS A 14 22.62 13.04 54.06
CA HIS A 14 22.94 12.56 52.69
C HIS A 14 21.92 11.75 51.82
N ARG A 15 21.94 11.83 50.48
CA ARG A 15 22.25 12.85 49.43
C ARG A 15 21.85 12.17 48.08
N SER A 16 21.12 12.73 47.10
CA SER A 16 21.19 14.03 46.38
C SER A 16 22.48 14.23 45.58
N ARG A 17 22.50 14.73 44.32
CA ARG A 17 21.48 15.26 43.36
C ARG A 17 22.05 15.15 41.91
N LYS A 18 21.32 15.29 40.78
CA LYS A 18 20.84 16.53 40.08
C LYS A 18 21.87 17.70 40.03
N LEU A 19 21.90 18.65 39.09
CA LEU A 19 20.96 19.28 38.11
C LEU A 19 21.68 19.35 36.71
N ALA A 20 21.08 19.60 35.53
CA ALA A 20 20.40 20.81 35.00
C ALA A 20 21.27 22.11 35.06
N VAL A 21 21.18 23.14 34.20
CA VAL A 21 20.50 23.43 32.91
C VAL A 21 21.03 24.81 32.43
N ALA A 22 20.94 25.16 31.14
CA ALA A 22 20.62 26.51 30.58
C ALA A 22 21.47 27.01 29.37
N LEU A 23 20.77 27.44 28.31
CA LEU A 23 21.04 28.62 27.44
C LEU A 23 22.40 28.65 26.67
N SER A 24 22.66 29.50 25.65
CA SER A 24 21.88 30.56 24.97
C SER A 24 22.19 30.58 23.44
N ARG A 25 21.46 31.43 22.72
CA ARG A 25 21.68 31.86 21.32
C ARG A 25 23.06 32.49 21.09
N THR A 26 23.53 32.46 19.85
CA THR A 26 23.96 33.67 19.11
C THR A 26 23.80 33.49 17.59
N SER A 27 23.60 34.60 16.89
CA SER A 27 23.74 34.73 15.43
C SER A 27 24.98 35.57 15.14
N SER A 28 25.56 35.43 13.94
CA SER A 28 26.42 36.46 13.32
C SER A 28 26.50 36.23 11.80
N THR A 29 26.96 37.22 11.06
CA THR A 29 26.71 37.35 9.62
C THR A 29 27.85 38.05 8.88
N PHE A 30 28.01 37.70 7.59
CA PHE A 30 28.42 38.57 6.47
C PHE A 30 29.91 39.00 6.25
N LEU A 31 30.29 38.93 4.96
CA LEU A 31 31.14 39.86 4.17
C LEU A 31 32.68 39.86 4.42
N PHE A 32 33.54 40.37 3.51
CA PHE A 32 33.32 41.08 2.22
C PHE A 32 34.32 40.63 1.09
N PHE A 33 34.41 41.40 0.01
CA PHE A 33 35.16 41.19 -1.26
C PHE A 33 36.66 41.58 -1.14
N SER A 34 37.48 41.24 -2.17
CA SER A 34 38.29 42.20 -3.00
C SER A 34 39.34 41.51 -3.89
N VAL A 35 39.89 42.03 -5.02
CA VAL A 35 39.51 43.05 -6.03
C VAL A 35 40.51 42.97 -7.24
N VAL A 36 40.04 43.11 -8.50
CA VAL A 36 40.67 43.73 -9.74
C VAL A 36 42.14 43.40 -10.13
N VAL A 37 42.51 43.12 -11.40
CA VAL A 37 42.91 44.03 -12.53
C VAL A 37 42.71 43.28 -13.86
N VAL A 38 41.74 43.65 -14.69
CA VAL A 38 41.81 44.52 -15.91
C VAL A 38 42.78 44.08 -17.02
N GLY A 39 42.20 43.81 -18.20
CA GLY A 39 42.86 43.79 -19.51
C GLY A 39 41.80 43.89 -20.61
N VAL A 40 41.92 44.89 -21.50
CA VAL A 40 40.89 45.24 -22.51
C VAL A 40 41.54 45.43 -23.88
N VAL A 41 40.89 44.94 -24.94
CA VAL A 41 40.89 45.54 -26.30
C VAL A 41 39.68 45.03 -27.08
N PHE A 42 39.18 45.84 -28.02
CA PHE A 42 38.00 45.57 -28.86
C PHE A 42 38.36 44.83 -30.17
N ALA A 43 37.39 44.12 -30.75
CA ALA A 43 37.15 44.13 -32.20
C ALA A 43 35.69 43.74 -32.53
N SER A 44 35.14 44.28 -33.61
CA SER A 44 33.77 44.06 -34.07
C SER A 44 33.72 43.64 -35.55
N ALA A 45 32.84 42.68 -35.90
CA ALA A 45 32.46 42.39 -37.29
C ALA A 45 31.02 41.85 -37.36
N ARG A 46 30.42 41.84 -38.56
CA ARG A 46 28.97 41.62 -38.78
C ARG A 46 28.74 41.10 -40.21
N TRP A 47 27.65 40.34 -40.45
CA TRP A 47 27.29 39.68 -41.74
C TRP A 47 28.23 38.48 -42.07
N PHE A 48 27.86 37.46 -42.87
CA PHE A 48 26.88 37.36 -43.97
C PHE A 48 26.00 36.10 -43.93
N THR A 49 25.05 36.00 -44.86
CA THR A 49 24.11 34.88 -45.06
C THR A 49 24.50 33.95 -46.22
N THR A 50 24.29 32.63 -46.07
CA THR A 50 23.90 31.76 -47.20
C THR A 50 23.15 30.51 -46.75
N THR A 51 22.24 30.04 -47.60
CA THR A 51 21.54 28.75 -47.52
C THR A 51 22.11 27.76 -48.53
N THR A 52 22.28 26.49 -48.16
CA THR A 52 22.31 25.40 -49.14
C THR A 52 21.61 24.15 -48.60
N THR A 53 20.69 23.60 -49.40
CA THR A 53 20.10 22.27 -49.23
C THR A 53 21.03 21.19 -49.77
N LEU A 54 20.99 19.98 -49.22
CA LEU A 54 21.36 18.77 -49.96
C LEU A 54 20.49 17.57 -49.51
N GLN A 55 20.45 16.55 -50.37
CA GLN A 55 19.32 15.62 -50.51
C GLN A 55 19.84 14.22 -50.92
N ALA A 56 19.01 13.19 -50.74
CA ALA A 56 19.25 11.79 -51.16
C ALA A 56 20.32 11.03 -50.31
N SER A 57 20.37 9.69 -50.30
CA SER A 57 19.51 8.66 -50.94
C SER A 57 19.57 7.31 -50.21
N LEU A 58 18.62 6.42 -50.49
CA LEU A 58 18.68 4.98 -50.20
C LEU A 58 19.73 4.27 -51.08
N PRO A 59 20.20 3.07 -50.67
CA PRO A 59 19.66 1.83 -51.27
C PRO A 59 19.23 0.82 -50.18
N ALA A 60 18.25 -0.08 -50.35
CA ALA A 60 18.08 -1.12 -51.38
C ALA A 60 19.21 -2.18 -51.32
N ALA A 61 19.09 -3.24 -50.52
CA ALA A 61 18.31 -4.47 -50.77
C ALA A 61 18.96 -5.42 -51.81
N ALA A 62 19.54 -6.53 -51.32
CA ALA A 62 19.98 -7.70 -52.07
C ALA A 62 19.69 -8.97 -51.23
N ALA A 63 19.67 -10.16 -51.83
CA ALA A 63 18.92 -11.31 -51.31
C ALA A 63 19.75 -12.58 -51.01
N ILE A 64 19.23 -13.38 -50.06
CA ILE A 64 18.97 -14.84 -50.14
C ILE A 64 19.85 -15.61 -51.16
N PRO A 65 20.65 -16.61 -50.72
CA PRO A 65 20.04 -17.91 -50.42
C PRO A 65 20.55 -18.66 -49.18
N ALA A 66 19.80 -19.71 -48.81
CA ALA A 66 20.16 -20.70 -47.81
C ALA A 66 20.51 -22.04 -48.48
N ALA A 67 21.46 -22.76 -47.89
CA ALA A 67 21.75 -24.18 -48.14
C ALA A 67 22.20 -24.83 -46.82
N ALA A 68 22.27 -26.16 -46.77
CA ALA A 68 22.40 -26.91 -45.51
C ALA A 68 23.46 -28.04 -45.58
N ALA A 69 23.63 -28.69 -44.42
CA ALA A 69 24.15 -30.05 -44.23
C ALA A 69 25.68 -30.31 -44.28
N ALA A 70 26.24 -30.48 -43.07
CA ALA A 70 26.74 -31.76 -42.54
C ALA A 70 28.21 -32.20 -42.70
N LEU A 71 28.56 -33.10 -41.75
CA LEU A 71 29.64 -34.10 -41.70
C LEU A 71 31.08 -33.73 -41.25
N HIS A 72 31.45 -34.41 -40.14
CA HIS A 72 32.74 -34.97 -39.73
C HIS A 72 34.10 -34.29 -40.04
N HIS A 73 34.94 -34.22 -38.99
CA HIS A 73 36.05 -35.18 -38.92
C HIS A 73 36.40 -35.62 -37.48
N GLN A 74 37.14 -36.73 -37.35
CA GLN A 74 37.63 -37.32 -36.10
C GLN A 74 39.15 -37.20 -35.97
N THR A 75 39.66 -37.15 -34.73
CA THR A 75 40.98 -37.67 -34.27
C THR A 75 40.93 -37.70 -32.73
N GLN A 76 40.84 -38.86 -32.07
CA GLN A 76 41.84 -39.92 -31.80
C GLN A 76 42.68 -39.70 -30.52
N HIS A 77 42.82 -40.77 -29.73
CA HIS A 77 43.57 -40.85 -28.47
C HIS A 77 45.05 -41.20 -28.69
N PRO A 78 45.88 -41.10 -27.63
CA PRO A 78 46.43 -42.36 -27.11
C PRO A 78 46.16 -42.61 -25.61
N LYS A 79 46.52 -43.83 -25.16
CA LYS A 79 46.40 -44.37 -23.81
C LYS A 79 47.81 -44.68 -23.27
N PRO A 80 48.05 -44.77 -21.95
CA PRO A 80 48.03 -46.10 -21.35
C PRO A 80 47.44 -46.15 -19.92
N SER A 81 47.52 -47.33 -19.31
CA SER A 81 47.01 -47.77 -18.00
C SER A 81 48.12 -48.59 -17.28
N PRO A 82 47.93 -49.30 -16.13
CA PRO A 82 46.76 -49.42 -15.25
C PRO A 82 47.05 -49.32 -13.74
N THR A 83 46.00 -49.33 -12.91
CA THR A 83 45.99 -50.08 -11.63
C THR A 83 44.55 -50.27 -11.14
N SER A 84 44.27 -51.41 -10.48
CA SER A 84 42.97 -51.74 -9.85
C SER A 84 43.17 -51.91 -8.34
N PRO A 85 42.11 -51.82 -7.51
CA PRO A 85 41.24 -52.98 -7.31
C PRO A 85 39.74 -52.65 -7.44
N SER A 86 38.92 -53.71 -7.45
CA SER A 86 37.47 -53.63 -7.60
C SER A 86 36.76 -53.11 -6.35
N ARG A 87 35.62 -52.44 -6.56
CA ARG A 87 34.59 -52.21 -5.53
C ARG A 87 33.22 -52.47 -6.15
N ALA A 88 32.36 -53.21 -5.44
CA ALA A 88 31.12 -53.73 -5.98
C ALA A 88 30.19 -52.63 -6.51
N ALA A 89 29.60 -52.86 -7.69
CA ALA A 89 28.59 -51.98 -8.25
C ALA A 89 27.32 -52.00 -7.38
N ARG A 90 26.85 -50.83 -6.95
CA ARG A 90 25.47 -50.69 -6.45
C ARG A 90 24.48 -50.91 -7.60
N PRO A 91 23.29 -51.48 -7.35
CA PRO A 91 22.23 -51.50 -8.35
C PRO A 91 21.83 -50.06 -8.73
N PRO A 92 21.41 -49.81 -9.97
CA PRO A 92 20.98 -48.47 -10.39
C PRO A 92 19.74 -48.04 -9.61
N HIS A 93 19.75 -46.79 -9.14
CA HIS A 93 18.64 -46.21 -8.39
C HIS A 93 17.42 -46.08 -9.32
N ALA A 94 16.23 -46.44 -8.83
CA ALA A 94 15.01 -46.45 -9.63
C ALA A 94 14.66 -45.03 -10.11
N ALA A 95 14.87 -44.76 -11.40
CA ALA A 95 14.66 -43.45 -12.00
C ALA A 95 13.17 -43.10 -12.07
N TYR A 96 12.80 -41.90 -11.64
CA TYR A 96 11.42 -41.43 -11.63
C TYR A 96 10.94 -41.02 -13.03
N SER A 97 10.13 -41.90 -13.63
CA SER A 97 9.33 -41.62 -14.83
C SER A 97 7.87 -41.31 -14.49
N ILE A 98 7.14 -40.69 -15.42
CA ILE A 98 5.69 -40.45 -15.37
C ILE A 98 5.10 -40.78 -16.73
N SER A 99 4.17 -41.73 -16.77
CA SER A 99 3.42 -42.12 -17.97
C SER A 99 1.98 -41.65 -17.86
N CYS A 100 1.57 -40.75 -18.74
CA CYS A 100 0.20 -40.24 -18.77
C CYS A 100 -0.73 -41.15 -19.57
N PRO A 101 -1.97 -41.41 -19.10
CA PRO A 101 -2.94 -42.19 -19.86
C PRO A 101 -3.37 -41.47 -21.14
N THR A 102 -3.69 -42.24 -22.18
CA THR A 102 -4.12 -41.76 -23.49
C THR A 102 -5.37 -40.87 -23.36
N PRO A 103 -5.45 -39.69 -24.02
CA PRO A 103 -6.61 -38.81 -23.89
C PRO A 103 -7.88 -39.42 -24.49
N SER A 104 -8.92 -39.57 -23.69
CA SER A 104 -10.30 -39.59 -24.19
C SER A 104 -10.68 -38.20 -24.71
N LEU A 105 -11.59 -38.11 -25.69
CA LEU A 105 -11.96 -36.85 -26.33
C LEU A 105 -12.32 -35.74 -25.31
N ARG A 106 -11.54 -34.66 -25.31
CA ARG A 106 -11.83 -33.45 -24.54
C ARG A 106 -12.85 -32.60 -25.31
N PRO A 107 -13.84 -31.97 -24.65
CA PRO A 107 -14.73 -31.02 -25.31
C PRO A 107 -13.93 -29.82 -25.84
N ASN A 108 -14.26 -29.39 -27.05
CA ASN A 108 -13.49 -28.39 -27.79
C ASN A 108 -13.74 -26.97 -27.23
N ILE A 109 -12.85 -26.49 -26.36
CA ILE A 109 -12.89 -25.13 -25.81
C ILE A 109 -11.93 -24.25 -26.61
N SER A 110 -12.48 -23.25 -27.31
CA SER A 110 -11.75 -22.40 -28.25
C SER A 110 -10.68 -21.52 -27.59
N HIS A 111 -9.64 -21.18 -28.36
CA HIS A 111 -8.51 -20.35 -27.92
C HIS A 111 -8.96 -18.97 -27.37
N ALA A 112 -9.07 -18.86 -26.04
CA ALA A 112 -9.30 -17.60 -25.36
C ALA A 112 -7.99 -16.82 -25.17
N THR A 113 -7.65 -15.94 -26.13
CA THR A 113 -6.48 -15.05 -26.09
C THR A 113 -6.62 -13.89 -25.08
N LYS A 114 -6.68 -14.23 -23.79
CA LYS A 114 -6.50 -13.32 -22.66
C LYS A 114 -5.55 -13.96 -21.66
N ALA A 115 -4.58 -13.20 -21.14
CA ALA A 115 -3.73 -13.65 -20.05
C ALA A 115 -4.61 -14.02 -18.84
N SER A 116 -4.64 -15.31 -18.48
CA SER A 116 -5.58 -15.83 -17.50
C SER A 116 -5.17 -15.45 -16.07
N GLU A 117 -6.16 -15.15 -15.22
CA GLU A 117 -5.90 -14.71 -13.85
C GLU A 117 -5.38 -15.84 -12.94
N SER A 118 -5.45 -17.12 -13.36
CA SER A 118 -4.95 -18.28 -12.62
C SER A 118 -4.69 -19.51 -13.51
N SER A 119 -3.79 -20.42 -13.09
CA SER A 119 -3.52 -21.68 -13.83
C SER A 119 -4.75 -22.59 -13.99
N GLN A 120 -4.89 -23.15 -15.20
CA GLN A 120 -5.91 -24.13 -15.57
C GLN A 120 -5.50 -25.57 -15.18
N THR A 121 -4.21 -25.92 -15.31
CA THR A 121 -3.64 -27.23 -14.95
C THR A 121 -4.06 -27.68 -13.54
N LEU A 122 -3.93 -26.79 -12.55
CA LEU A 122 -4.29 -27.09 -11.17
C LEU A 122 -5.81 -27.32 -10.98
N ALA A 123 -6.65 -26.60 -11.74
CA ALA A 123 -8.10 -26.79 -11.70
C ALA A 123 -8.52 -28.12 -12.35
N LEU A 124 -7.90 -28.49 -13.47
CA LEU A 124 -8.11 -29.78 -14.14
C LEU A 124 -7.67 -30.95 -13.23
N ALA A 125 -6.51 -30.84 -12.59
CA ALA A 125 -5.98 -31.87 -11.68
C ALA A 125 -6.95 -32.18 -10.52
N PHE A 126 -7.58 -31.15 -9.94
CA PHE A 126 -8.58 -31.34 -8.88
C PHE A 126 -9.87 -32.02 -9.38
N SER A 127 -10.21 -31.85 -10.66
CA SER A 127 -11.37 -32.53 -11.28
C SER A 127 -11.09 -33.99 -11.67
N SER A 128 -9.81 -34.37 -11.82
CA SER A 128 -9.38 -35.69 -12.29
C SER A 128 -8.77 -36.56 -11.18
N SER A 129 -9.43 -36.65 -10.03
CA SER A 129 -8.88 -37.23 -8.79
C SER A 129 -8.62 -38.76 -8.79
N SER A 130 -8.59 -39.40 -9.95
CA SER A 130 -8.32 -40.84 -10.12
C SER A 130 -6.84 -41.16 -10.41
N SER A 131 -6.02 -40.16 -10.75
CA SER A 131 -4.66 -40.38 -11.28
C SER A 131 -3.62 -40.88 -10.28
N CYS A 132 -3.68 -40.45 -9.01
CA CYS A 132 -2.62 -40.75 -8.03
C CYS A 132 -2.60 -42.21 -7.52
N ARG A 133 -3.62 -43.02 -7.86
CA ARG A 133 -3.79 -44.40 -7.37
C ARG A 133 -2.95 -45.47 -8.07
N ARG A 134 -2.05 -45.12 -9.01
CA ARG A 134 -1.42 -46.10 -9.93
C ARG A 134 0.10 -46.29 -9.84
N THR A 135 0.85 -45.46 -9.11
CA THR A 135 2.33 -45.39 -9.27
C THR A 135 3.16 -45.45 -8.00
N TYR A 136 2.56 -45.41 -6.80
CA TYR A 136 3.28 -45.59 -5.54
C TYR A 136 2.75 -46.83 -4.80
N PRO A 137 3.62 -47.78 -4.39
CA PRO A 137 3.29 -48.70 -3.31
C PRO A 137 2.92 -47.90 -2.05
N ASP A 138 2.01 -48.39 -1.22
CA ASP A 138 1.90 -47.86 0.14
C ASP A 138 3.27 -48.02 0.82
N ALA A 139 3.83 -46.90 1.30
CA ALA A 139 5.12 -46.91 1.97
C ALA A 139 5.03 -47.89 3.16
N PRO A 140 5.97 -48.86 3.28
CA PRO A 140 5.88 -49.87 4.32
C PRO A 140 5.83 -49.20 5.70
N PRO A 141 5.05 -49.75 6.66
CA PRO A 141 5.06 -49.22 8.02
C PRO A 141 6.50 -49.22 8.53
N ALA A 142 6.92 -48.13 9.16
CA ALA A 142 8.32 -47.90 9.52
C ALA A 142 8.83 -49.01 10.47
N THR A 143 9.50 -50.01 9.89
CA THR A 143 10.26 -51.00 10.62
C THR A 143 11.52 -50.34 11.18
N ASN A 144 11.85 -50.61 12.44
CA ASN A 144 12.96 -49.98 13.17
C ASN A 144 14.36 -50.45 12.69
N THR A 145 14.49 -50.84 11.42
CA THR A 145 15.67 -51.52 10.84
C THR A 145 16.11 -50.94 9.49
N ALA A 146 15.54 -49.82 9.04
CA ALA A 146 16.18 -49.01 8.01
C ALA A 146 17.42 -48.33 8.61
N ALA A 147 18.62 -48.82 8.24
CA ALA A 147 19.88 -48.29 8.74
C ALA A 147 19.99 -46.77 8.46
N ALA A 148 20.44 -46.01 9.46
CA ALA A 148 20.55 -44.57 9.36
C ALA A 148 21.48 -44.17 8.18
N PRO A 149 21.02 -43.37 7.21
CA PRO A 149 21.89 -42.82 6.18
C PRO A 149 23.01 -41.99 6.81
N SER A 150 24.20 -42.02 6.20
CA SER A 150 25.32 -41.20 6.66
C SER A 150 24.89 -39.73 6.82
N PRO A 151 25.13 -39.10 7.99
CA PRO A 151 24.93 -37.66 8.12
C PRO A 151 25.83 -36.94 7.10
N SER A 152 25.33 -35.85 6.53
CA SER A 152 26.17 -34.95 5.75
C SER A 152 27.00 -34.14 6.74
N ASN A 153 28.32 -34.28 6.73
CA ASN A 153 29.25 -33.57 7.63
C ASN A 153 29.36 -32.05 7.32
N SER A 154 28.30 -31.44 6.80
CA SER A 154 28.21 -30.09 6.31
C SER A 154 27.05 -29.36 6.97
N SER A 155 27.35 -28.34 7.77
CA SER A 155 26.37 -27.38 8.28
C SER A 155 25.68 -26.63 7.14
N CYS A 156 24.38 -26.36 7.27
CA CYS A 156 23.65 -25.53 6.32
C CYS A 156 24.15 -24.07 6.29
N PRO A 157 23.93 -23.36 5.17
CA PRO A 157 24.10 -21.91 5.06
C PRO A 157 23.58 -21.11 6.25
N SER A 158 24.27 -20.01 6.57
CA SER A 158 23.97 -19.16 7.73
C SER A 158 22.52 -18.63 7.77
N TYR A 159 21.87 -18.49 6.61
CA TYR A 159 20.49 -18.01 6.53
C TYR A 159 19.45 -19.01 7.06
N PHE A 160 19.79 -20.30 7.18
CA PHE A 160 18.90 -21.30 7.78
C PHE A 160 18.60 -20.99 9.25
N ARG A 161 19.50 -20.27 9.96
CA ARG A 161 19.27 -19.79 11.33
C ARG A 161 18.00 -18.93 11.46
N PHE A 162 17.55 -18.29 10.38
CA PHE A 162 16.30 -17.50 10.36
C PHE A 162 15.03 -18.36 10.40
N ILE A 163 15.07 -19.67 10.10
CA ILE A 163 13.95 -20.59 10.34
C ILE A 163 13.53 -20.54 11.81
N HIS A 164 14.50 -20.48 12.73
CA HIS A 164 14.21 -20.36 14.16
C HIS A 164 13.59 -19.03 14.53
N GLU A 165 13.94 -17.94 13.85
CA GLU A 165 13.42 -16.58 14.08
C GLU A 165 11.98 -16.43 13.58
N ASP A 166 11.67 -16.92 12.38
CA ASP A 166 10.33 -16.88 11.79
C ASP A 166 9.35 -17.76 12.55
N LEU A 167 9.81 -18.91 13.05
CA LEU A 167 9.00 -19.82 13.88
C LEU A 167 9.02 -19.47 15.39
N ARG A 168 9.88 -18.56 15.85
CA ARG A 168 9.95 -18.12 17.26
C ARG A 168 8.60 -17.66 17.83
N PRO A 169 7.74 -16.90 17.13
CA PRO A 169 6.47 -16.43 17.68
C PRO A 169 5.60 -17.61 18.14
N TRP A 170 5.43 -18.63 17.30
CA TRP A 170 4.64 -19.82 17.65
C TRP A 170 5.34 -20.71 18.68
N ARG A 171 6.68 -20.81 18.64
CA ARG A 171 7.45 -21.50 19.69
C ARG A 171 7.23 -20.84 21.07
N ALA A 172 7.22 -19.51 21.13
CA ALA A 172 6.94 -18.73 22.34
C ALA A 172 5.46 -18.75 22.77
N ALA A 173 4.53 -18.94 21.84
CA ALA A 173 3.10 -19.09 22.12
C ALA A 173 2.69 -20.52 22.56
N GLY A 174 3.66 -21.43 22.75
CA GLY A 174 3.41 -22.83 23.15
C GLY A 174 3.03 -23.76 21.99
N GLY A 175 3.11 -23.30 20.73
CA GLY A 175 2.85 -24.06 19.51
C GLY A 175 1.69 -23.53 18.66
N VAL A 176 1.34 -24.30 17.62
CA VAL A 176 0.28 -24.00 16.65
C VAL A 176 -0.97 -24.84 16.98
N THR A 177 -2.07 -24.18 17.32
CA THR A 177 -3.37 -24.85 17.57
C THR A 177 -4.23 -24.90 16.30
N ARG A 178 -5.21 -25.83 16.25
CA ARG A 178 -6.20 -25.87 15.15
C ARG A 178 -6.92 -24.53 14.96
N ALA A 179 -7.19 -23.81 16.06
CA ALA A 179 -7.85 -22.51 16.03
C ALA A 179 -6.96 -21.41 15.42
N MET A 180 -5.65 -21.45 15.66
CA MET A 180 -4.69 -20.54 15.02
C MET A 180 -4.62 -20.82 13.51
N LEU A 181 -4.48 -22.08 13.11
CA LEU A 181 -4.46 -22.47 11.71
C LEU A 181 -5.76 -22.08 10.98
N ALA A 182 -6.93 -22.31 11.60
CA ALA A 182 -8.22 -21.94 11.02
C ALA A 182 -8.34 -20.42 10.77
N ARG A 183 -7.70 -19.57 11.59
CA ARG A 183 -7.66 -18.11 11.36
C ARG A 183 -6.83 -17.74 10.13
N ALA A 184 -5.71 -18.42 9.87
CA ALA A 184 -4.92 -18.20 8.65
C ALA A 184 -5.70 -18.55 7.36
N GLY A 185 -6.65 -19.49 7.45
CA GLY A 185 -7.47 -19.93 6.31
C GLY A 185 -8.37 -18.85 5.69
N VAL A 186 -8.65 -17.74 6.36
CA VAL A 186 -9.43 -16.63 5.76
C VAL A 186 -8.55 -15.72 4.88
N THR A 187 -7.24 -15.77 5.05
CA THR A 187 -6.26 -15.04 4.23
C THR A 187 -5.64 -15.94 3.15
N ALA A 188 -5.49 -17.23 3.41
CA ALA A 188 -4.85 -18.19 2.51
C ALA A 188 -5.46 -18.23 1.09
N SER A 189 -4.63 -18.55 0.11
CA SER A 189 -5.04 -19.05 -1.21
C SER A 189 -5.44 -20.52 -1.13
N PHE A 190 -4.66 -21.32 -0.40
CA PHE A 190 -4.92 -22.74 -0.19
C PHE A 190 -4.45 -23.24 1.19
N ARG A 191 -5.05 -24.34 1.62
CA ARG A 191 -4.57 -25.21 2.71
C ARG A 191 -3.91 -26.44 2.09
N LEU A 192 -2.76 -26.84 2.62
CA LEU A 192 -2.07 -28.08 2.24
C LEU A 192 -1.83 -28.91 3.48
N VAL A 193 -2.12 -30.21 3.38
CA VAL A 193 -1.92 -31.19 4.44
C VAL A 193 -1.09 -32.34 3.89
N VAL A 194 0.03 -32.66 4.54
CA VAL A 194 0.81 -33.88 4.26
C VAL A 194 0.38 -34.95 5.26
N LEU A 195 0.10 -36.16 4.77
CA LEU A 195 -0.21 -37.33 5.58
C LEU A 195 0.49 -38.54 4.97
N ARG A 196 1.40 -39.18 5.72
CA ARG A 196 2.17 -40.37 5.31
C ARG A 196 2.84 -40.20 3.93
N GLY A 197 3.45 -39.03 3.71
CA GLY A 197 4.10 -38.67 2.45
C GLY A 197 3.17 -38.30 1.28
N ARG A 198 1.84 -38.33 1.45
CA ARG A 198 0.86 -37.91 0.43
C ARG A 198 0.33 -36.51 0.71
N ALA A 199 0.15 -35.69 -0.33
CA ALA A 199 -0.29 -34.30 -0.21
C ALA A 199 -1.78 -34.13 -0.55
N TYR A 200 -2.49 -33.38 0.28
CA TYR A 200 -3.91 -33.06 0.16
C TYR A 200 -4.11 -31.55 0.15
N VAL A 201 -4.77 -31.01 -0.87
CA VAL A 201 -4.93 -29.56 -1.06
C VAL A 201 -6.41 -29.16 -1.12
N HIS A 202 -6.77 -28.14 -0.33
CA HIS A 202 -8.04 -27.40 -0.46
C HIS A 202 -7.69 -25.96 -0.87
N ARG A 203 -7.95 -25.60 -2.13
CA ARG A 203 -7.79 -24.24 -2.68
C ARG A 203 -9.04 -23.42 -2.37
N PHE A 204 -8.91 -22.39 -1.54
CA PHE A 204 -10.02 -21.50 -1.16
C PHE A 204 -10.34 -20.48 -2.26
N ARG A 205 -9.31 -20.04 -2.98
CA ARG A 205 -9.40 -19.08 -4.08
C ARG A 205 -8.24 -19.30 -5.06
N PRO A 206 -8.40 -18.97 -6.35
CA PRO A 206 -7.27 -18.98 -7.27
C PRO A 206 -6.18 -18.00 -6.82
N ALA A 207 -4.92 -18.39 -6.93
CA ALA A 207 -3.82 -17.43 -6.93
C ALA A 207 -3.79 -16.67 -8.26
N PHE A 208 -3.18 -15.48 -8.24
CA PHE A 208 -2.74 -14.80 -9.45
C PHE A 208 -1.73 -15.70 -10.18
N GLN A 209 -1.94 -15.94 -11.48
CA GLN A 209 -1.02 -16.73 -12.32
C GLN A 209 -0.84 -18.19 -11.81
N THR A 210 0.23 -18.86 -12.24
CA THR A 210 0.63 -20.24 -11.87
C THR A 210 1.26 -20.37 -10.48
N ARG A 211 1.17 -19.34 -9.62
CA ARG A 211 1.86 -19.30 -8.32
C ARG A 211 1.46 -20.44 -7.39
N ASP A 212 0.17 -20.77 -7.31
CA ASP A 212 -0.30 -21.89 -6.49
C ASP A 212 0.13 -23.24 -7.09
N LEU A 213 0.02 -23.43 -8.41
CA LEU A 213 0.55 -24.60 -9.12
C LEU A 213 2.02 -24.88 -8.78
N PHE A 214 2.94 -23.92 -9.00
CA PHE A 214 4.37 -24.17 -8.79
C PHE A 214 4.78 -24.24 -7.30
N THR A 215 4.03 -23.58 -6.40
CA THR A 215 4.24 -23.73 -4.94
C THR A 215 3.85 -25.14 -4.47
N ILE A 216 2.70 -25.67 -4.94
CA ILE A 216 2.26 -27.04 -4.66
C ILE A 216 3.22 -28.04 -5.30
N TRP A 217 3.63 -27.80 -6.54
CA TRP A 217 4.61 -28.62 -7.26
C TRP A 217 5.94 -28.74 -6.50
N GLY A 218 6.47 -27.64 -5.97
CA GLY A 218 7.70 -27.66 -5.18
C GLY A 218 7.60 -28.53 -3.92
N ILE A 219 6.46 -28.50 -3.23
CA ILE A 219 6.20 -29.38 -2.08
C ILE A 219 6.06 -30.86 -2.52
N LEU A 220 5.49 -31.13 -3.69
CA LEU A 220 5.47 -32.48 -4.27
C LEU A 220 6.88 -32.96 -4.68
N GLN A 221 7.75 -32.07 -5.17
CA GLN A 221 9.14 -32.40 -5.44
C GLN A 221 9.94 -32.65 -4.16
N LEU A 222 9.67 -31.90 -3.08
CA LEU A 222 10.25 -32.17 -1.77
C LEU A 222 9.89 -33.58 -1.27
N LEU A 223 8.61 -33.97 -1.38
CA LEU A 223 8.13 -35.31 -1.02
C LEU A 223 8.78 -36.40 -1.88
N ARG A 224 9.07 -36.12 -3.16
CA ARG A 224 9.73 -37.04 -4.09
C ARG A 224 11.26 -37.12 -3.89
N ARG A 225 11.91 -36.03 -3.46
CA ARG A 225 13.34 -35.98 -3.09
C ARG A 225 13.61 -36.67 -1.77
N TYR A 226 12.73 -36.47 -0.78
CA TYR A 226 12.88 -36.96 0.59
C TYR A 226 11.70 -37.85 1.04
N PRO A 227 11.47 -39.02 0.38
CA PRO A 227 10.36 -39.93 0.71
C PRO A 227 10.36 -40.32 2.19
N GLY A 228 9.19 -40.20 2.85
CA GLY A 228 9.01 -40.57 4.26
C GLY A 228 9.67 -39.64 5.28
N ARG A 229 10.46 -38.63 4.87
CA ARG A 229 11.19 -37.72 5.78
C ARG A 229 10.46 -36.41 6.05
N VAL A 230 9.57 -35.98 5.14
CA VAL A 230 8.66 -34.85 5.38
C VAL A 230 7.57 -35.32 6.36
N PRO A 231 7.42 -34.70 7.54
CA PRO A 231 6.44 -35.14 8.54
C PRO A 231 5.00 -34.81 8.15
N ASP A 232 4.05 -35.51 8.79
CA ASP A 232 2.63 -35.13 8.76
C ASP A 232 2.47 -33.68 9.23
N LEU A 233 1.88 -32.82 8.40
CA LEU A 233 1.71 -31.39 8.69
C LEU A 233 0.44 -30.82 8.08
N ASP A 234 0.01 -29.66 8.58
CA ASP A 234 -1.23 -28.97 8.20
C ASP A 234 -0.93 -27.46 8.14
N LEU A 235 -0.87 -26.88 6.93
CA LEU A 235 -0.43 -25.50 6.68
C LEU A 235 -1.40 -24.68 5.84
N MET A 236 -1.31 -23.36 5.96
CA MET A 236 -2.08 -22.36 5.23
C MET A 236 -1.13 -21.44 4.47
N PHE A 237 -1.35 -21.24 3.18
CA PHE A 237 -0.44 -20.51 2.29
C PHE A 237 -1.18 -19.39 1.54
N ASP A 238 -0.63 -18.17 1.50
CA ASP A 238 -1.13 -17.08 0.63
C ASP A 238 -0.10 -16.70 -0.44
N CYS A 239 -0.52 -16.75 -1.71
CA CYS A 239 0.32 -16.52 -2.87
C CYS A 239 0.39 -15.04 -3.33
N VAL A 240 -0.18 -14.10 -2.57
CA VAL A 240 -0.17 -12.65 -2.85
C VAL A 240 1.15 -11.98 -2.42
N ASP A 241 1.50 -10.81 -2.99
CA ASP A 241 2.84 -10.21 -2.88
C ASP A 241 3.24 -9.61 -1.53
N TRP A 242 2.29 -9.12 -0.71
CA TRP A 242 2.58 -8.39 0.54
C TRP A 242 2.42 -9.28 1.79
N PRO A 243 3.30 -9.17 2.81
CA PRO A 243 3.07 -9.80 4.11
C PRO A 243 2.02 -9.04 4.94
N VAL A 244 1.26 -9.77 5.76
CA VAL A 244 0.00 -9.28 6.36
C VAL A 244 -0.22 -9.64 7.82
N VAL A 245 0.51 -10.60 8.40
CA VAL A 245 0.36 -11.00 9.81
C VAL A 245 1.09 -10.00 10.71
N ARG A 246 0.50 -8.79 10.85
CA ARG A 246 1.14 -7.64 11.51
C ARG A 246 1.46 -7.91 12.98
N THR A 247 2.74 -7.81 13.34
CA THR A 247 3.31 -8.19 14.65
C THR A 247 2.66 -7.49 15.84
N HIS A 248 2.20 -6.26 15.67
CA HIS A 248 1.60 -5.48 16.75
C HIS A 248 0.22 -6.01 17.19
N LEU A 249 -0.49 -6.76 16.34
CA LEU A 249 -1.83 -7.29 16.62
C LEU A 249 -1.83 -8.54 17.52
N TYR A 250 -0.69 -9.24 17.61
CA TYR A 250 -0.59 -10.57 18.22
C TYR A 250 0.36 -10.62 19.43
N ARG A 251 0.54 -9.50 20.12
CA ARG A 251 1.37 -9.39 21.34
C ARG A 251 0.56 -9.63 22.62
N GLY A 252 1.23 -10.09 23.68
CA GLY A 252 0.63 -10.30 25.00
C GLY A 252 -0.58 -11.24 24.93
N LYS A 253 -1.71 -10.80 25.50
CA LYS A 253 -2.99 -11.54 25.49
C LYS A 253 -3.50 -11.96 24.09
N HIS A 254 -3.01 -11.36 23.01
CA HIS A 254 -3.41 -11.71 21.65
C HIS A 254 -2.54 -12.79 20.98
N ALA A 255 -1.45 -13.24 21.59
CA ALA A 255 -0.57 -14.28 21.04
C ALA A 255 -1.30 -15.61 20.69
N PRO A 256 -2.28 -16.11 21.48
CA PRO A 256 -3.05 -17.31 21.11
C PRO A 256 -3.89 -17.16 19.83
N PHE A 257 -4.09 -15.93 19.33
CA PHE A 257 -4.89 -15.66 18.13
C PHE A 257 -4.06 -15.64 16.83
N MET A 258 -2.73 -15.63 16.95
CA MET A 258 -1.75 -15.48 15.87
C MET A 258 -1.87 -16.54 14.74
N PRO A 259 -2.22 -16.16 13.50
CA PRO A 259 -2.42 -17.09 12.39
C PRO A 259 -1.09 -17.50 11.71
N PRO A 260 -0.71 -18.80 11.69
CA PRO A 260 0.44 -19.29 10.93
C PRO A 260 0.12 -19.29 9.43
N LEU A 261 0.67 -18.32 8.72
CA LEU A 261 0.45 -18.13 7.29
C LEU A 261 1.81 -18.15 6.56
N PHE A 262 1.97 -19.09 5.63
CA PHE A 262 3.16 -19.21 4.78
C PHE A 262 3.07 -18.26 3.58
N ARG A 263 4.19 -17.60 3.25
CA ARG A 263 4.32 -16.61 2.17
C ARG A 263 5.75 -16.56 1.61
N TYR A 264 5.94 -15.84 0.52
CA TYR A 264 7.24 -15.67 -0.13
C TYR A 264 8.16 -14.61 0.50
N CYS A 265 7.63 -13.72 1.36
CA CYS A 265 8.40 -12.65 2.00
C CYS A 265 7.79 -12.20 3.34
N GLY A 266 8.55 -11.41 4.11
CA GLY A 266 8.15 -10.74 5.36
C GLY A 266 8.74 -9.32 5.48
N ASP A 267 8.29 -8.54 6.47
CA ASP A 267 8.89 -7.27 6.90
C ASP A 267 9.07 -7.21 8.43
N ASP A 268 9.91 -6.29 8.97
CA ASP A 268 10.21 -6.13 10.42
C ASP A 268 8.95 -5.80 11.28
N ARG A 269 7.77 -5.58 10.66
CA ARG A 269 6.46 -5.35 11.30
C ARG A 269 5.46 -6.51 11.06
N THR A 270 5.89 -7.65 10.51
CA THR A 270 5.05 -8.84 10.27
C THR A 270 5.61 -10.12 10.89
N LEU A 271 4.86 -11.21 10.75
CA LEU A 271 5.14 -12.53 11.32
C LEU A 271 5.02 -13.67 10.29
N ASP A 272 4.62 -13.37 9.05
CA ASP A 272 4.36 -14.33 7.98
C ASP A 272 5.56 -15.28 7.77
N ILE A 273 5.30 -16.59 7.69
CA ILE A 273 6.33 -17.62 7.65
C ILE A 273 6.93 -17.66 6.24
N VAL A 274 8.21 -17.30 6.12
CA VAL A 274 8.86 -17.12 4.82
C VAL A 274 9.27 -18.45 4.21
N PHE A 275 8.84 -18.68 2.96
CA PHE A 275 9.02 -19.91 2.20
C PHE A 275 9.60 -19.61 0.81
N PRO A 276 10.43 -20.48 0.21
CA PRO A 276 10.95 -20.28 -1.15
C PRO A 276 9.85 -20.03 -2.19
N ASP A 277 10.12 -19.12 -3.12
CA ASP A 277 9.10 -18.66 -4.08
C ASP A 277 8.82 -19.65 -5.22
N TRP A 278 7.68 -19.47 -5.89
CA TRP A 278 7.23 -20.39 -6.95
C TRP A 278 8.19 -20.46 -8.15
N SER A 279 8.97 -19.40 -8.42
CA SER A 279 9.84 -19.33 -9.59
C SER A 279 11.06 -20.25 -9.53
N PHE A 280 11.35 -20.85 -8.36
CA PHE A 280 12.37 -21.89 -8.26
C PHE A 280 12.05 -23.10 -9.17
N TRP A 281 10.76 -23.40 -9.35
CA TRP A 281 10.28 -24.45 -10.27
C TRP A 281 9.77 -23.91 -11.61
N GLY A 282 9.64 -22.59 -11.77
CA GLY A 282 9.33 -21.91 -13.03
C GLY A 282 8.26 -20.83 -12.91
N TRP A 283 8.19 -19.95 -13.90
CA TRP A 283 7.14 -18.93 -14.03
C TRP A 283 6.78 -18.72 -15.52
N PRO A 284 5.90 -19.57 -16.09
CA PRO A 284 5.59 -19.65 -17.52
C PRO A 284 5.08 -18.34 -18.16
N GLU A 285 4.23 -17.58 -17.46
CA GLU A 285 3.56 -16.39 -18.01
C GLU A 285 4.52 -15.25 -18.38
N ILE A 286 5.73 -15.30 -17.86
CA ILE A 286 6.83 -14.38 -18.20
C ILE A 286 8.10 -15.11 -18.69
N ASN A 287 7.97 -16.39 -19.07
CA ASN A 287 9.04 -17.24 -19.63
C ASN A 287 10.33 -17.30 -18.78
N ILE A 288 10.18 -17.35 -17.44
CA ILE A 288 11.32 -17.58 -16.54
C ILE A 288 11.42 -19.07 -16.21
N LYS A 289 12.47 -19.69 -16.73
CA LYS A 289 12.81 -21.12 -16.59
C LYS A 289 12.93 -21.56 -15.11
N PRO A 290 12.81 -22.88 -14.82
CA PRO A 290 13.23 -23.47 -13.55
C PRO A 290 14.66 -23.07 -13.15
N TRP A 291 14.93 -23.04 -11.85
CA TRP A 291 16.11 -22.38 -11.32
C TRP A 291 17.44 -22.99 -11.77
N ASP A 292 17.58 -24.32 -11.81
CA ASP A 292 18.82 -24.98 -12.28
C ASP A 292 19.14 -24.68 -13.75
N ALA A 293 18.11 -24.46 -14.58
CA ALA A 293 18.27 -24.06 -15.97
C ALA A 293 18.58 -22.57 -16.09
N LEU A 294 17.96 -21.73 -15.26
CA LEU A 294 18.19 -20.29 -15.21
C LEU A 294 19.57 -19.92 -14.64
N GLN A 295 20.07 -20.63 -13.63
CA GLN A 295 21.44 -20.47 -13.12
C GLN A 295 22.47 -20.77 -14.21
N LYS A 296 22.24 -21.79 -15.05
CA LYS A 296 23.11 -22.11 -16.20
C LYS A 296 23.05 -21.01 -17.26
N ASP A 297 21.87 -20.51 -17.62
CA ASP A 297 21.71 -19.35 -18.52
C ASP A 297 22.42 -18.10 -17.99
N LEU A 298 22.35 -17.83 -16.68
CA LEU A 298 22.99 -16.68 -16.02
C LEU A 298 24.52 -16.84 -15.96
N LYS A 299 25.03 -18.01 -15.57
CA LYS A 299 26.47 -18.33 -15.56
C LYS A 299 27.07 -18.22 -16.97
N ASN A 300 26.38 -18.77 -17.98
CA ASN A 300 26.76 -18.60 -19.38
C ASN A 300 26.69 -17.14 -19.83
N GLY A 301 25.73 -16.36 -19.31
CA GLY A 301 25.63 -14.91 -19.50
C GLY A 301 26.84 -14.15 -18.96
N ASN A 302 27.31 -14.50 -17.75
CA ASN A 302 28.46 -13.85 -17.11
C ASN A 302 29.76 -14.04 -17.91
N SER A 303 29.93 -15.19 -18.55
CA SER A 303 31.10 -15.51 -19.36
C SER A 303 31.13 -14.86 -20.76
N ARG A 304 30.07 -14.17 -21.21
CA ARG A 304 30.03 -13.60 -22.57
C ARG A 304 30.84 -12.32 -22.74
N VAL A 305 31.02 -11.57 -21.65
CA VAL A 305 31.76 -10.30 -21.63
C VAL A 305 32.58 -10.29 -20.34
N THR A 306 33.91 -10.20 -20.48
CA THR A 306 34.81 -10.15 -19.32
C THR A 306 34.44 -8.95 -18.45
N TRP A 307 34.66 -9.02 -17.13
CA TRP A 307 34.14 -8.00 -16.22
C TRP A 307 34.71 -6.60 -16.51
N SER A 308 35.97 -6.50 -16.96
CA SER A 308 36.59 -5.24 -17.38
C SER A 308 35.88 -4.60 -18.56
N ASP A 309 35.37 -5.40 -19.49
CA ASP A 309 34.88 -4.95 -20.80
C ASP A 309 33.37 -4.64 -20.77
N ARG A 310 32.71 -4.96 -19.64
CA ARG A 310 31.30 -4.62 -19.39
C ARG A 310 31.08 -3.11 -19.29
N GLU A 311 29.87 -2.72 -19.69
CA GLU A 311 29.40 -1.33 -19.67
C GLU A 311 29.60 -0.67 -18.28
N PRO A 312 30.22 0.52 -18.20
CA PRO A 312 30.63 1.16 -16.94
C PRO A 312 29.47 1.83 -16.18
N TYR A 313 28.21 1.47 -16.48
CA TYR A 313 27.01 2.15 -16.00
C TYR A 313 26.11 1.25 -15.15
N ALA A 314 25.28 1.85 -14.30
CA ALA A 314 24.25 1.14 -13.55
C ALA A 314 23.03 0.79 -14.40
N TYR A 315 22.78 -0.50 -14.59
CA TYR A 315 21.67 -1.00 -15.40
C TYR A 315 20.42 -1.31 -14.56
N TRP A 316 19.26 -0.96 -15.11
CA TRP A 316 17.98 -1.52 -14.68
C TRP A 316 17.03 -1.70 -15.86
N LYS A 317 16.33 -2.83 -15.93
CA LYS A 317 15.17 -3.04 -16.79
C LYS A 317 14.01 -3.62 -15.96
N GLY A 318 12.81 -3.05 -16.12
CA GLY A 318 11.62 -3.57 -15.45
C GLY A 318 10.39 -2.70 -15.62
N ASN A 319 9.22 -3.19 -15.20
CA ASN A 319 8.00 -2.40 -15.24
C ASN A 319 8.01 -1.35 -14.11
N THR A 320 7.79 -0.10 -14.50
CA THR A 320 7.76 1.09 -13.62
C THR A 320 6.36 1.43 -13.14
N ALA A 321 5.30 0.96 -13.80
CA ALA A 321 3.91 1.23 -13.42
C ALA A 321 3.50 0.61 -12.07
N VAL A 322 4.25 -0.38 -11.56
CA VAL A 322 3.91 -1.10 -10.31
C VAL A 322 4.30 -0.36 -9.02
N ALA A 323 5.20 0.62 -9.07
CA ALA A 323 5.73 1.27 -7.86
C ALA A 323 6.27 2.69 -8.10
N VAL A 324 5.91 3.62 -7.23
CA VAL A 324 6.38 5.02 -7.27
C VAL A 324 7.92 5.08 -7.20
N SER A 325 8.57 4.26 -6.38
CA SER A 325 10.03 4.16 -6.28
C SER A 325 10.70 3.81 -7.61
N ARG A 326 10.05 2.98 -8.45
CA ARG A 326 10.51 2.65 -9.81
C ARG A 326 10.26 3.76 -10.81
N GLN A 327 9.17 4.52 -10.67
CA GLN A 327 8.92 5.72 -11.48
C GLN A 327 9.93 6.83 -11.16
N GLU A 328 10.34 6.95 -9.89
CA GLU A 328 11.43 7.82 -9.47
C GLU A 328 12.79 7.36 -10.00
N LEU A 329 13.06 6.05 -10.05
CA LEU A 329 14.31 5.52 -10.61
C LEU A 329 14.51 5.91 -12.09
N VAL A 330 13.44 6.07 -12.88
CA VAL A 330 13.53 6.56 -14.27
C VAL A 330 14.16 7.97 -14.34
N LYS A 331 13.98 8.80 -13.31
CA LYS A 331 14.60 10.14 -13.22
C LYS A 331 16.12 10.09 -13.04
N CYS A 332 16.68 8.92 -12.73
CA CYS A 332 18.12 8.70 -12.69
C CYS A 332 18.71 8.32 -14.06
N ASN A 333 17.90 8.14 -15.11
CA ASN A 333 18.39 7.93 -16.46
C ASN A 333 19.10 9.19 -17.01
N ILE A 334 19.95 9.03 -18.02
CA ILE A 334 20.61 10.15 -18.71
C ILE A 334 19.59 11.15 -19.31
N SER A 335 19.94 12.44 -19.24
CA SER A 335 19.17 13.56 -19.78
C SER A 335 20.11 14.58 -20.43
N SER A 336 19.56 15.56 -21.16
CA SER A 336 20.34 16.64 -21.81
C SER A 336 21.08 17.59 -20.87
N THR A 337 20.82 17.51 -19.55
CA THR A 337 21.41 18.41 -18.53
C THR A 337 22.09 17.66 -17.37
N GLN A 338 21.95 16.34 -17.29
CA GLN A 338 22.44 15.53 -16.17
C GLN A 338 22.58 14.06 -16.57
N ASP A 339 23.72 13.46 -16.25
CA ASP A 339 23.90 12.00 -16.18
C ASP A 339 24.22 11.58 -14.74
N TRP A 340 23.58 10.48 -14.30
CA TRP A 340 23.80 9.82 -13.02
C TRP A 340 24.57 8.50 -13.16
N ASN A 341 25.22 8.30 -14.33
CA ASN A 341 25.92 7.07 -14.73
C ASN A 341 25.01 5.82 -14.71
N ALA A 342 23.71 6.01 -14.98
CA ALA A 342 22.70 4.97 -14.96
C ALA A 342 21.88 4.89 -16.26
N ARG A 343 21.45 3.68 -16.61
CA ARG A 343 20.74 3.34 -17.85
C ARG A 343 19.48 2.54 -17.48
N ILE A 344 18.34 3.22 -17.46
CA ILE A 344 17.09 2.76 -16.83
C ILE A 344 16.00 2.55 -17.89
N TYR A 345 15.60 1.30 -18.11
CA TYR A 345 14.71 0.89 -19.19
C TYR A 345 13.34 0.43 -18.65
N THR A 346 12.26 1.09 -19.10
CA THR A 346 10.89 0.65 -18.77
C THR A 346 10.50 -0.56 -19.61
N GLN A 347 10.07 -1.64 -18.95
CA GLN A 347 9.59 -2.86 -19.58
C GLN A 347 8.07 -2.86 -19.72
N ASP A 348 7.61 -2.87 -20.98
CA ASP A 348 6.21 -3.00 -21.37
C ASP A 348 5.83 -4.49 -21.49
N TRP A 349 5.10 -5.02 -20.51
CA TRP A 349 4.69 -6.43 -20.48
C TRP A 349 3.85 -6.86 -21.69
N PHE A 350 3.08 -5.96 -22.31
CA PHE A 350 2.27 -6.32 -23.48
C PHE A 350 3.13 -6.48 -24.74
N LYS A 351 4.15 -5.64 -24.91
CA LYS A 351 5.13 -5.79 -26.01
C LYS A 351 6.04 -7.00 -25.80
N GLU A 352 6.53 -7.19 -24.58
CA GLU A 352 7.37 -8.34 -24.22
C GLU A 352 6.62 -9.67 -24.37
N SER A 353 5.35 -9.74 -23.96
CA SER A 353 4.49 -10.91 -24.16
C SER A 353 4.32 -11.26 -25.64
N LYS A 354 4.04 -10.27 -26.51
CA LYS A 354 4.00 -10.47 -27.97
C LYS A 354 5.36 -10.92 -28.55
N ALA A 355 6.47 -10.54 -27.94
CA ALA A 355 7.82 -10.95 -28.32
C ALA A 355 8.28 -12.28 -27.68
N GLY A 356 7.41 -12.99 -26.94
CA GLY A 356 7.76 -14.22 -26.22
C GLY A 356 8.86 -14.02 -25.16
N TYR A 357 8.99 -12.80 -24.63
CA TYR A 357 10.01 -12.35 -23.68
C TYR A 357 11.46 -12.44 -24.15
N ARG A 358 11.69 -12.62 -25.46
CA ARG A 358 13.04 -12.70 -26.06
C ARG A 358 13.92 -11.49 -25.70
N ASN A 359 13.32 -10.29 -25.63
CA ASN A 359 14.00 -9.04 -25.31
C ASN A 359 14.26 -8.85 -23.80
N SER A 360 13.75 -9.76 -22.95
CA SER A 360 13.87 -9.76 -21.49
C SER A 360 14.54 -11.02 -20.92
N ASN A 361 15.20 -11.85 -21.75
CA ASN A 361 16.02 -12.95 -21.26
C ASN A 361 17.06 -12.44 -20.23
N LEU A 362 17.15 -13.10 -19.07
CA LEU A 362 17.96 -12.61 -17.94
C LEU A 362 19.46 -12.83 -18.13
N GLY A 363 19.88 -13.96 -18.71
CA GLY A 363 21.29 -14.23 -19.02
C GLY A 363 21.89 -13.25 -20.03
N ASN A 364 21.07 -12.73 -20.95
CA ASN A 364 21.46 -11.66 -21.87
C ASN A 364 21.69 -10.29 -21.19
N GLN A 365 21.37 -10.12 -19.90
CA GLN A 365 21.44 -8.83 -19.19
C GLN A 365 22.61 -8.71 -18.19
N CYS A 366 23.58 -9.62 -18.21
CA CYS A 366 24.77 -9.55 -17.33
C CYS A 366 25.96 -8.79 -18.00
N THR A 367 25.64 -7.77 -18.81
CA THR A 367 26.59 -7.03 -19.68
C THR A 367 27.14 -5.73 -19.08
N HIS A 368 26.66 -5.33 -17.91
CA HIS A 368 27.04 -4.08 -17.23
C HIS A 368 27.79 -4.39 -15.93
N ARG A 369 28.70 -3.51 -15.49
CA ARG A 369 29.46 -3.70 -14.24
C ARG A 369 28.57 -3.58 -12.99
N TYR A 370 27.50 -2.79 -13.05
CA TYR A 370 26.60 -2.51 -11.93
C TYR A 370 25.15 -2.79 -12.31
N LYS A 371 24.39 -3.43 -11.42
CA LYS A 371 22.96 -3.71 -11.63
C LYS A 371 22.14 -3.27 -10.42
N ILE A 372 21.06 -2.54 -10.65
CA ILE A 372 20.23 -1.97 -9.59
C ILE A 372 19.18 -2.99 -9.14
N TYR A 373 19.06 -3.19 -7.83
CA TYR A 373 17.89 -3.82 -7.22
C TYR A 373 16.97 -2.75 -6.62
N ILE A 374 15.67 -2.85 -6.90
CA ILE A 374 14.63 -2.01 -6.32
C ILE A 374 13.31 -2.79 -6.22
N GLU A 375 12.59 -2.61 -5.11
CA GLU A 375 11.31 -3.26 -4.84
C GLU A 375 10.21 -2.86 -5.84
N GLY A 376 9.16 -3.69 -5.93
CA GLY A 376 7.96 -3.42 -6.71
C GLY A 376 6.87 -2.83 -5.82
N SER A 377 5.63 -3.24 -6.04
CA SER A 377 4.52 -2.97 -5.12
C SER A 377 4.78 -3.55 -3.72
N ALA A 378 5.53 -4.65 -3.67
CA ALA A 378 6.08 -5.32 -2.49
C ALA A 378 7.52 -5.82 -2.80
N TRP A 379 7.98 -6.88 -2.12
CA TRP A 379 9.18 -7.67 -2.46
C TRP A 379 9.31 -7.92 -3.97
N SER A 380 10.55 -7.89 -4.49
CA SER A 380 10.83 -8.16 -5.90
C SER A 380 11.73 -9.40 -6.04
N ILE A 381 11.11 -10.48 -6.50
CA ILE A 381 11.72 -11.76 -6.92
C ILE A 381 12.97 -11.66 -7.80
N SER A 382 13.19 -10.51 -8.45
CA SER A 382 14.35 -10.19 -9.27
C SER A 382 15.68 -10.15 -8.51
N GLN A 383 15.68 -10.11 -7.17
CA GLN A 383 16.90 -9.98 -6.37
C GLN A 383 17.93 -11.08 -6.67
N LYS A 384 17.50 -12.36 -6.63
CA LYS A 384 18.39 -13.50 -6.93
C LYS A 384 18.93 -13.49 -8.36
N TYR A 385 18.14 -13.03 -9.33
CA TYR A 385 18.57 -12.91 -10.74
C TYR A 385 19.59 -11.78 -10.97
N ILE A 386 19.52 -10.71 -10.17
CA ILE A 386 20.42 -9.55 -10.26
C ILE A 386 21.77 -9.88 -9.60
N LEU A 387 21.74 -10.44 -8.38
CA LEU A 387 22.93 -10.88 -7.63
C LEU A 387 23.73 -11.94 -8.40
N ALA A 388 23.08 -12.80 -9.18
CA ALA A 388 23.73 -13.84 -9.99
C ALA A 388 24.63 -13.32 -11.14
N CYS A 389 24.56 -12.04 -11.54
CA CYS A 389 25.19 -11.57 -12.78
C CYS A 389 26.72 -11.27 -12.71
N ASP A 390 27.47 -11.71 -11.68
CA ASP A 390 28.87 -11.29 -11.39
C ASP A 390 29.04 -9.73 -11.36
N SER A 391 27.95 -8.99 -11.18
CA SER A 391 27.88 -7.52 -11.27
C SER A 391 27.67 -6.92 -9.88
N MET A 392 28.32 -5.80 -9.57
CA MET A 392 28.13 -5.15 -8.27
C MET A 392 26.67 -4.71 -8.14
N THR A 393 25.94 -5.35 -7.25
CA THR A 393 24.51 -5.11 -7.07
C THR A 393 24.31 -3.84 -6.25
N LEU A 394 23.66 -2.84 -6.85
CA LEU A 394 23.30 -1.59 -6.20
C LEU A 394 21.93 -1.76 -5.55
N LEU A 395 21.90 -2.04 -4.25
CA LEU A 395 20.70 -2.42 -3.51
C LEU A 395 20.00 -1.17 -2.94
N VAL A 396 18.95 -0.69 -3.60
CA VAL A 396 18.07 0.35 -3.03
C VAL A 396 17.41 -0.21 -1.77
N THR A 397 17.45 0.55 -0.67
CA THR A 397 17.07 0.12 0.69
C THR A 397 15.77 -0.70 0.72
N PRO A 398 15.81 -2.02 0.95
CA PRO A 398 14.62 -2.87 0.94
C PRO A 398 13.80 -2.70 2.22
N LYS A 399 12.49 -2.92 2.11
CA LYS A 399 11.51 -2.98 3.20
C LYS A 399 11.12 -4.42 3.52
N TYR A 400 11.20 -5.30 2.52
CA TYR A 400 10.84 -6.71 2.62
C TYR A 400 12.08 -7.61 2.52
N TYR A 401 11.95 -8.83 3.05
CA TYR A 401 12.93 -9.89 2.91
C TYR A 401 12.29 -11.22 2.50
N ASP A 402 13.06 -12.04 1.80
CA ASP A 402 12.79 -13.45 1.58
C ASP A 402 13.66 -14.34 2.49
N PHE A 403 13.75 -15.64 2.18
CA PHE A 403 14.36 -16.63 3.07
C PHE A 403 15.89 -16.50 3.20
N PHE A 404 16.59 -16.00 2.16
CA PHE A 404 18.05 -15.88 2.15
C PHE A 404 18.56 -14.43 2.30
N SER A 405 17.81 -13.44 1.79
CA SER A 405 18.27 -12.04 1.69
C SER A 405 18.66 -11.40 3.02
N ARG A 406 18.14 -11.91 4.15
CA ARG A 406 18.54 -11.50 5.51
C ARG A 406 20.00 -11.81 5.87
N SER A 407 20.69 -12.74 5.20
CA SER A 407 22.13 -12.95 5.40
C SER A 407 23.02 -12.02 4.57
N LEU A 408 22.53 -11.45 3.46
CA LEU A 408 23.35 -10.60 2.57
C LEU A 408 23.98 -9.42 3.33
N MET A 409 25.31 -9.31 3.27
CA MET A 409 26.08 -8.26 3.93
C MET A 409 26.44 -7.11 2.96
N PRO A 410 26.26 -5.83 3.36
CA PRO A 410 26.70 -4.67 2.56
C PRO A 410 28.23 -4.67 2.43
N ILE A 411 28.74 -4.18 1.30
CA ILE A 411 30.18 -4.12 0.92
C ILE A 411 30.86 -5.50 0.81
N GLN A 412 30.13 -6.59 1.06
CA GLN A 412 30.49 -7.94 0.62
C GLN A 412 29.63 -8.39 -0.57
N HIS A 413 28.30 -8.41 -0.44
CA HIS A 413 27.38 -8.97 -1.43
C HIS A 413 26.61 -7.90 -2.25
N TYR A 414 26.64 -6.65 -1.82
CA TYR A 414 25.97 -5.54 -2.50
C TYR A 414 26.52 -4.19 -2.04
N TRP A 415 26.34 -3.16 -2.86
CA TRP A 415 26.54 -1.77 -2.48
C TRP A 415 25.20 -1.18 -2.01
N PRO A 416 25.11 -0.59 -0.79
CA PRO A 416 23.86 0.01 -0.31
C PRO A 416 23.54 1.31 -1.05
N VAL A 417 22.29 1.45 -1.49
CA VAL A 417 21.76 2.69 -2.10
C VAL A 417 20.61 3.24 -1.27
N ARG A 418 20.68 4.53 -0.97
CA ARG A 418 19.62 5.25 -0.24
C ARG A 418 18.39 5.48 -1.12
N ASP A 419 17.21 5.04 -0.69
CA ASP A 419 15.96 5.30 -1.44
C ASP A 419 15.62 6.82 -1.53
N ASP A 420 15.97 7.62 -0.51
CA ASP A 420 15.63 9.05 -0.44
C ASP A 420 16.47 9.95 -1.37
N ASN A 421 17.70 9.53 -1.73
CA ASN A 421 18.59 10.24 -2.67
C ASN A 421 19.21 9.27 -3.69
N LYS A 422 18.39 8.35 -4.21
CA LYS A 422 18.86 7.20 -5.02
C LYS A 422 19.68 7.57 -6.26
N CYS A 423 19.37 8.65 -6.99
CA CYS A 423 20.14 8.99 -8.19
C CYS A 423 21.58 9.42 -7.87
N ALA A 424 21.80 10.25 -6.84
CA ALA A 424 23.14 10.64 -6.41
C ALA A 424 23.89 9.47 -5.75
N SER A 425 23.18 8.66 -4.94
CA SER A 425 23.74 7.46 -4.29
C SER A 425 24.17 6.39 -5.32
N ILE A 426 23.42 6.21 -6.41
CA ILE A 426 23.82 5.38 -7.56
C ILE A 426 25.03 5.97 -8.28
N LYS A 427 25.02 7.29 -8.57
CA LYS A 427 26.13 7.95 -9.27
C LYS A 427 27.46 7.76 -8.53
N TYR A 428 27.47 8.03 -7.23
CA TYR A 428 28.62 7.83 -6.34
C TYR A 428 29.10 6.37 -6.32
N ALA A 429 28.17 5.40 -6.24
CA ALA A 429 28.52 3.97 -6.27
C ALA A 429 29.20 3.54 -7.58
N VAL A 430 28.77 4.12 -8.71
CA VAL A 430 29.34 3.85 -10.03
C VAL A 430 30.69 4.54 -10.22
N GLU A 431 30.86 5.76 -9.71
CA GLU A 431 32.12 6.51 -9.78
C GLU A 431 33.20 5.89 -8.87
N TRP A 432 32.82 5.50 -7.65
CA TRP A 432 33.65 4.68 -6.77
C TRP A 432 33.98 3.33 -7.43
N GLY A 433 32.99 2.64 -8.00
CA GLY A 433 33.19 1.33 -8.60
C GLY A 433 34.07 1.35 -9.85
N ASN A 434 34.04 2.43 -10.64
CA ASN A 434 34.85 2.57 -11.86
C ASN A 434 36.29 2.97 -11.57
N SER A 435 36.55 3.60 -10.41
CA SER A 435 37.90 3.83 -9.88
C SER A 435 38.44 2.59 -9.14
N HIS A 436 37.61 1.91 -8.35
CA HIS A 436 37.96 0.76 -7.52
C HIS A 436 37.57 -0.58 -8.16
N LYS A 437 37.88 -0.75 -9.44
CA LYS A 437 37.42 -1.86 -10.32
C LYS A 437 37.50 -3.25 -9.67
N GLN A 438 38.67 -3.61 -9.11
CA GLN A 438 38.88 -4.91 -8.45
C GLN A 438 37.93 -5.13 -7.25
N SER A 439 37.69 -4.09 -6.45
CA SER A 439 36.78 -4.17 -5.29
C SER A 439 35.32 -4.26 -5.73
N ALA A 440 34.91 -3.52 -6.77
CA ALA A 440 33.57 -3.64 -7.33
C ALA A 440 33.33 -5.03 -7.97
N GLN A 441 34.32 -5.55 -8.70
CA GLN A 441 34.30 -6.91 -9.23
C GLN A 441 34.17 -7.95 -8.12
N ARG A 442 34.95 -7.83 -7.04
CA ARG A 442 34.85 -8.70 -5.87
C ARG A 442 33.46 -8.68 -5.25
N ILE A 443 32.87 -7.50 -5.01
CA ILE A 443 31.49 -7.39 -4.46
C ILE A 443 30.47 -8.06 -5.39
N GLY A 444 30.60 -7.87 -6.71
CA GLY A 444 29.76 -8.57 -7.69
C GLY A 444 29.98 -10.08 -7.73
N LYS A 445 31.19 -10.56 -7.39
CA LYS A 445 31.54 -11.98 -7.41
C LYS A 445 31.12 -12.73 -6.15
N GLU A 446 31.36 -12.16 -4.97
CA GLU A 446 30.82 -12.65 -3.69
C GLU A 446 29.30 -12.83 -3.77
N ALA A 447 28.60 -11.84 -4.36
CA ALA A 447 27.17 -11.87 -4.60
C ALA A 447 26.72 -13.05 -5.48
N SER A 448 27.43 -13.31 -6.58
CA SER A 448 27.03 -14.34 -7.54
C SER A 448 27.48 -15.75 -7.15
N SER A 449 28.59 -15.88 -6.42
CA SER A 449 29.00 -17.13 -5.77
C SER A 449 28.02 -17.51 -4.68
N PHE A 450 27.64 -16.60 -3.77
CA PHE A 450 26.59 -16.87 -2.77
C PHE A 450 25.29 -17.39 -3.42
N ILE A 451 24.83 -16.81 -4.54
CA ILE A 451 23.63 -17.26 -5.23
C ILE A 451 23.80 -18.59 -5.98
N GLN A 452 24.99 -18.88 -6.51
CA GLN A 452 25.28 -20.16 -7.18
C GLN A 452 25.51 -21.30 -6.19
N GLU A 453 26.15 -21.02 -5.06
CA GLU A 453 26.69 -22.01 -4.13
C GLU A 453 25.77 -22.20 -2.91
N GLU A 454 25.29 -21.13 -2.26
CA GLU A 454 24.41 -21.21 -1.08
C GLU A 454 22.90 -21.20 -1.43
N VAL A 455 22.50 -20.82 -2.65
CA VAL A 455 21.08 -20.74 -3.08
C VAL A 455 20.80 -21.62 -4.31
N ASN A 456 21.42 -22.81 -4.36
CA ASN A 456 21.13 -23.87 -5.35
C ASN A 456 19.85 -24.66 -4.98
N MET A 457 19.34 -25.51 -5.90
CA MET A 457 18.10 -26.27 -5.64
C MET A 457 18.21 -27.32 -4.52
N ASP A 458 19.38 -27.92 -4.29
CA ASP A 458 19.57 -28.87 -3.19
C ASP A 458 19.35 -28.19 -1.83
N LEU A 459 19.98 -27.02 -1.64
CA LEU A 459 19.83 -26.20 -0.44
C LEU A 459 18.43 -25.57 -0.30
N VAL A 460 17.75 -25.28 -1.41
CA VAL A 460 16.34 -24.86 -1.39
C VAL A 460 15.45 -25.98 -0.83
N TYR A 461 15.64 -27.23 -1.26
CA TYR A 461 14.90 -28.37 -0.71
C TYR A 461 15.27 -28.65 0.75
N ASP A 462 16.53 -28.49 1.15
CA ASP A 462 16.94 -28.64 2.55
C ASP A 462 16.32 -27.56 3.45
N TYR A 463 16.27 -26.30 2.97
CA TYR A 463 15.60 -25.22 3.69
C TYR A 463 14.11 -25.51 3.87
N MET A 464 13.44 -25.99 2.82
CA MET A 464 12.03 -26.41 2.89
C MET A 464 11.83 -27.58 3.87
N LEU A 465 12.71 -28.60 3.85
CA LEU A 465 12.63 -29.74 4.75
C LEU A 465 12.79 -29.30 6.22
N HIS A 466 13.80 -28.49 6.53
CA HIS A 466 14.03 -27.98 7.89
C HIS A 466 12.92 -27.06 8.36
N LEU A 467 12.45 -26.13 7.52
CA LEU A 467 11.35 -25.22 7.85
C LEU A 467 10.05 -25.97 8.13
N LEU A 468 9.68 -26.93 7.27
CA LEU A 468 8.46 -27.73 7.45
C LEU A 468 8.59 -28.70 8.64
N THR A 469 9.80 -29.21 8.92
CA THR A 469 10.06 -30.07 10.08
C THR A 469 9.99 -29.30 11.40
N GLU A 470 10.61 -28.11 11.50
CA GLU A 470 10.47 -27.24 12.67
C GLU A 470 9.02 -26.74 12.85
N TYR A 471 8.31 -26.44 11.75
CA TYR A 471 6.89 -26.08 11.82
C TYR A 471 6.02 -27.24 12.32
N ALA A 472 6.24 -28.46 11.82
CA ALA A 472 5.49 -29.64 12.24
C ALA A 472 5.66 -29.94 13.74
N LYS A 473 6.86 -29.77 14.30
CA LYS A 473 7.12 -29.87 15.75
C LYS A 473 6.25 -28.90 16.57
N LEU A 474 5.85 -27.76 16.02
CA LEU A 474 5.01 -26.79 16.71
C LEU A 474 3.52 -27.16 16.72
N LEU A 475 3.04 -28.02 15.82
CA LEU A 475 1.63 -28.42 15.77
C LEU A 475 1.21 -29.06 17.10
N ARG A 476 0.10 -28.58 17.68
CA ARG A 476 -0.49 -29.05 18.94
C ARG A 476 -1.67 -29.99 18.72
N PHE A 477 -1.72 -30.63 17.55
CA PHE A 477 -2.77 -31.54 17.11
C PHE A 477 -2.22 -32.46 16.01
N ARG A 478 -2.77 -33.66 15.86
CA ARG A 478 -2.46 -34.52 14.72
C ARG A 478 -3.15 -33.99 13.45
N PRO A 479 -2.43 -33.77 12.33
CA PRO A 479 -3.01 -33.47 11.03
C PRO A 479 -4.06 -34.51 10.60
N THR A 480 -5.03 -34.05 9.81
CA THR A 480 -6.22 -34.84 9.41
C THR A 480 -6.70 -34.33 8.06
N LYS A 481 -7.01 -35.21 7.11
CA LYS A 481 -7.47 -34.82 5.77
C LYS A 481 -8.75 -33.96 5.87
N PRO A 482 -8.77 -32.72 5.35
CA PRO A 482 -9.99 -31.92 5.26
C PRO A 482 -11.00 -32.55 4.30
N PRO A 483 -12.32 -32.47 4.56
CA PRO A 483 -13.33 -33.09 3.69
C PRO A 483 -13.27 -32.62 2.24
N GLU A 484 -12.90 -31.36 2.01
CA GLU A 484 -12.85 -30.72 0.68
C GLU A 484 -11.46 -30.79 0.03
N ALA A 485 -10.47 -31.44 0.68
CA ALA A 485 -9.11 -31.52 0.15
C ALA A 485 -8.96 -32.66 -0.88
N VAL A 486 -8.51 -32.31 -2.08
CA VAL A 486 -8.20 -33.28 -3.13
C VAL A 486 -6.76 -33.78 -2.96
N GLU A 487 -6.53 -35.07 -3.25
CA GLU A 487 -5.17 -35.64 -3.25
C GLU A 487 -4.43 -35.17 -4.50
N VAL A 488 -3.17 -34.73 -4.34
CA VAL A 488 -2.32 -34.29 -5.45
C VAL A 488 -1.00 -35.04 -5.46
N CYS A 489 -0.55 -35.35 -6.67
CA CYS A 489 0.69 -36.04 -6.98
C CYS A 489 1.33 -35.44 -8.26
N PRO A 490 2.64 -35.60 -8.51
CA PRO A 490 3.28 -35.09 -9.72
C PRO A 490 2.57 -35.49 -11.03
N GLU A 491 2.07 -36.72 -11.06
CA GLU A 491 1.34 -37.33 -12.17
C GLU A 491 0.01 -36.59 -12.44
N SER A 492 -0.71 -36.17 -11.39
CA SER A 492 -1.97 -35.42 -11.51
C SER A 492 -1.79 -34.03 -12.14
N LEU A 493 -0.59 -33.46 -12.06
CA LEU A 493 -0.28 -32.12 -12.58
C LEU A 493 0.33 -32.22 -13.99
N ILE A 494 1.40 -33.00 -14.19
CA ILE A 494 2.07 -33.13 -15.50
C ILE A 494 1.13 -33.70 -16.59
N CYS A 495 0.20 -34.58 -16.23
CA CYS A 495 -0.75 -35.16 -17.18
C CYS A 495 -1.93 -34.24 -17.52
N GLN A 496 -2.11 -33.13 -16.79
CA GLN A 496 -3.07 -32.06 -17.13
C GLN A 496 -2.40 -30.82 -17.72
N ALA A 497 -1.08 -30.68 -17.57
CA ALA A 497 -0.32 -29.57 -18.09
C ALA A 497 -0.10 -29.64 -19.61
N GLU A 498 -0.14 -28.47 -20.23
CA GLU A 498 0.10 -28.26 -21.66
C GLU A 498 1.11 -27.13 -21.88
N GLY A 499 1.72 -27.08 -23.08
CA GLY A 499 2.70 -26.05 -23.46
C GLY A 499 3.83 -25.83 -22.44
N ILE A 500 4.14 -24.56 -22.19
CA ILE A 500 5.23 -24.12 -21.32
C ILE A 500 5.02 -24.46 -19.83
N GLU A 501 3.77 -24.60 -19.34
CA GLU A 501 3.51 -25.13 -18.00
C GLU A 501 4.06 -26.58 -17.91
N LYS A 502 3.76 -27.42 -18.91
CA LYS A 502 4.24 -28.81 -18.96
C LYS A 502 5.76 -28.88 -19.05
N THR A 503 6.38 -28.03 -19.86
CA THR A 503 7.85 -27.96 -19.99
C THR A 503 8.50 -27.68 -18.64
N PHE A 504 8.09 -26.61 -17.94
CA PHE A 504 8.73 -26.22 -16.68
C PHE A 504 8.47 -27.22 -15.53
N LEU A 505 7.29 -27.84 -15.47
CA LEU A 505 7.04 -28.96 -14.54
C LEU A 505 7.96 -30.15 -14.86
N THR A 506 8.11 -30.52 -16.13
CA THR A 506 8.94 -31.68 -16.54
C THR A 506 10.44 -31.43 -16.33
N GLU A 507 10.92 -30.22 -16.62
CA GLU A 507 12.30 -29.79 -16.38
C GLU A 507 12.63 -29.75 -14.88
N SER A 508 11.74 -29.18 -14.05
CA SER A 508 11.93 -29.06 -12.60
C SER A 508 11.60 -30.33 -11.79
N MET A 509 11.21 -31.42 -12.45
CA MET A 509 10.86 -32.69 -11.77
C MET A 509 12.11 -33.41 -11.23
N VAL A 510 12.09 -33.74 -9.95
CA VAL A 510 13.11 -34.55 -9.26
C VAL A 510 13.16 -35.97 -9.87
N LYS A 511 14.35 -36.38 -10.32
CA LYS A 511 14.56 -37.62 -11.11
C LYS A 511 14.88 -38.87 -10.28
N SER A 512 15.29 -38.72 -9.02
CA SER A 512 15.56 -39.80 -8.07
C SER A 512 15.34 -39.30 -6.64
N ALA A 513 15.23 -40.21 -5.67
CA ALA A 513 15.37 -39.84 -4.27
C ALA A 513 16.82 -39.35 -3.99
N HIS A 514 17.00 -38.65 -2.88
CA HIS A 514 18.32 -38.20 -2.40
C HIS A 514 18.80 -39.09 -1.24
N ASP A 515 19.90 -39.83 -1.46
CA ASP A 515 20.34 -40.88 -0.53
C ASP A 515 20.94 -40.36 0.78
N SER A 516 21.48 -39.14 0.79
CA SER A 516 22.12 -38.53 1.97
C SER A 516 21.17 -37.65 2.79
N GLY A 517 21.61 -37.29 4.00
CA GLY A 517 20.93 -36.28 4.81
C GLY A 517 20.84 -34.91 4.11
N PRO A 518 19.84 -34.06 4.45
CA PRO A 518 20.00 -32.63 4.24
C PRO A 518 21.18 -32.13 5.07
N CYS A 519 21.73 -30.96 4.76
CA CYS A 519 22.72 -30.29 5.62
C CYS A 519 22.24 -30.15 7.08
N ASP A 520 23.17 -30.03 8.03
CA ASP A 520 22.81 -29.85 9.46
C ASP A 520 22.28 -28.43 9.74
N LEU A 521 21.09 -28.32 10.35
CA LEU A 521 20.47 -27.03 10.66
C LEU A 521 21.26 -26.28 11.76
N PRO A 522 21.91 -25.14 11.45
CA PRO A 522 22.66 -24.38 12.44
C PRO A 522 21.75 -23.82 13.55
N PRO A 523 22.26 -23.70 14.80
CA PRO A 523 21.46 -23.28 15.95
C PRO A 523 20.87 -21.86 15.78
N PRO A 524 19.81 -21.50 16.52
CA PRO A 524 19.27 -20.13 16.50
C PRO A 524 20.33 -19.07 16.79
N PHE A 525 20.10 -17.83 16.32
CA PHE A 525 20.88 -16.69 16.80
C PHE A 525 20.60 -16.44 18.29
N SER A 526 21.66 -16.25 19.08
CA SER A 526 21.51 -15.61 20.38
C SER A 526 21.02 -14.16 20.20
N PRO A 527 20.35 -13.56 21.21
CA PRO A 527 19.94 -12.15 21.15
C PRO A 527 21.10 -11.17 20.95
N LEU A 528 22.32 -11.57 21.34
CA LEU A 528 23.54 -10.78 21.13
C LEU A 528 24.04 -10.89 19.69
N GLU A 529 24.18 -12.10 19.13
CA GLU A 529 24.58 -12.28 17.72
C GLU A 529 23.63 -11.55 16.77
N LEU A 530 22.32 -11.68 16.96
CA LEU A 530 21.34 -11.03 16.07
C LEU A 530 21.41 -9.49 16.17
N ARG A 531 21.65 -8.96 17.36
CA ARG A 531 21.87 -7.52 17.57
C ARG A 531 23.17 -7.06 16.91
N MET A 532 24.27 -7.80 17.09
CA MET A 532 25.56 -7.51 16.46
C MET A 532 25.48 -7.61 14.93
N LEU A 533 24.72 -8.56 14.38
CA LEU A 533 24.48 -8.68 12.94
C LEU A 533 23.72 -7.45 12.39
N LYS A 534 22.60 -7.05 13.02
CA LYS A 534 21.86 -5.84 12.61
C LYS A 534 22.76 -4.59 12.76
N GLN A 535 23.44 -4.42 13.89
CA GLN A 535 24.33 -3.27 14.14
C GLN A 535 25.53 -3.22 13.18
N ARG A 536 26.15 -4.36 12.82
CA ARG A 536 27.23 -4.41 11.83
C ARG A 536 26.74 -3.94 10.47
N LYS A 537 25.57 -4.41 10.01
CA LYS A 537 24.97 -3.94 8.75
C LYS A 537 24.67 -2.44 8.78
N GLU A 538 24.04 -1.95 9.84
CA GLU A 538 23.75 -0.51 10.00
C GLU A 538 25.02 0.35 10.01
N ASN A 539 26.08 -0.08 10.72
CA ASN A 539 27.34 0.64 10.78
C ASN A 539 28.03 0.70 9.40
N THR A 540 28.14 -0.44 8.70
CA THR A 540 28.74 -0.48 7.35
C THR A 540 27.93 0.35 6.34
N ILE A 541 26.60 0.36 6.43
CA ILE A 541 25.76 1.24 5.60
C ILE A 541 26.06 2.72 5.90
N ARG A 542 26.11 3.11 7.18
CA ARG A 542 26.42 4.50 7.58
C ARG A 542 27.82 4.96 7.13
N GLN A 543 28.82 4.08 7.18
CA GLN A 543 30.18 4.37 6.68
C GLN A 543 30.18 4.68 5.17
N VAL A 544 29.41 3.94 4.38
CA VAL A 544 29.26 4.16 2.92
C VAL A 544 28.45 5.42 2.60
N GLU A 545 27.56 5.84 3.51
CA GLU A 545 26.72 7.03 3.38
C GLU A 545 27.36 8.34 3.90
N MET A 546 28.57 8.30 4.44
CA MET A 546 29.29 9.48 4.98
C MET A 546 30.73 9.57 4.43
N PRO A 547 30.93 10.09 3.20
CA PRO A 547 32.22 10.08 2.52
C PRO A 547 33.35 10.79 3.28
N ASP A 548 33.04 11.90 3.96
CA ASP A 548 34.02 12.76 4.65
C ASP A 548 34.82 12.03 5.74
N ALA A 549 34.32 10.90 6.26
CA ALA A 549 35.01 10.09 7.24
C ALA A 549 36.05 9.12 6.64
N MET A 550 35.92 8.73 5.36
CA MET A 550 36.82 7.74 4.75
C MET A 550 38.19 8.33 4.37
N ALA A 551 38.36 9.65 4.44
CA ALA A 551 39.62 10.33 4.13
C ALA A 551 40.69 10.22 5.24
N MET A 552 40.37 9.66 6.41
CA MET A 552 41.25 9.64 7.59
C MET A 552 41.84 8.28 7.99
N GLU A 553 41.41 7.16 7.39
CA GLU A 553 41.90 5.81 7.74
C GLU A 553 42.32 4.99 6.49
N VAL A 554 43.37 5.45 5.80
CA VAL A 554 44.17 4.60 4.89
C VAL A 554 45.66 4.81 5.14
N ALA A 555 46.19 4.09 6.12
CA ALA A 555 47.62 3.81 6.23
C ALA A 555 47.82 2.30 5.92
N PRO A 556 48.80 1.90 5.09
CA PRO A 556 49.03 0.51 4.77
C PRO A 556 49.64 -0.22 5.97
N ALA A 557 49.07 -1.37 6.35
CA ALA A 557 49.68 -2.28 7.31
C ALA A 557 50.57 -3.28 6.55
N GLU A 558 51.89 -3.12 6.65
CA GLU A 558 52.85 -4.13 6.22
C GLU A 558 52.86 -5.31 7.21
N ALA A 559 53.30 -6.48 6.74
CA ALA A 559 53.22 -7.73 7.49
C ALA A 559 54.57 -8.15 8.08
N VAL A 560 54.60 -8.42 9.40
CA VAL A 560 55.68 -9.16 10.08
C VAL A 560 55.05 -10.18 11.05
N ASP A 561 55.75 -11.29 11.23
CA ASP A 561 55.37 -12.50 11.97
C ASP A 561 55.66 -12.40 13.50
N GLY A 562 55.27 -13.42 14.27
CA GLY A 562 56.16 -13.90 15.34
C GLY A 562 55.84 -13.58 16.82
N GLN A 563 54.84 -14.27 17.38
CA GLN A 563 54.96 -14.94 18.70
C GLN A 563 54.94 -14.14 20.05
N ARG A 564 54.57 -14.85 21.14
CA ARG A 564 54.81 -14.59 22.59
C ARG A 564 54.12 -13.41 23.36
N SER A 565 52.97 -13.76 23.95
CA SER A 565 52.72 -13.82 25.42
C SER A 565 52.78 -12.59 26.38
N ARG A 566 51.67 -12.44 27.13
CA ARG A 566 51.52 -12.08 28.59
C ARG A 566 51.78 -10.64 29.11
N LYS A 567 50.66 -10.04 29.55
CA LYS A 567 50.44 -9.25 30.80
C LYS A 567 51.03 -7.81 30.94
N LEU A 568 50.41 -7.10 31.90
CA LEU A 568 50.58 -5.69 32.36
C LEU A 568 50.18 -4.63 31.32
N ALA A 569 49.44 -3.54 31.60
CA ALA A 569 48.89 -2.84 32.79
C ALA A 569 49.64 -1.58 33.27
N ALA A 570 48.86 -0.53 33.53
CA ALA A 570 49.22 0.82 34.02
C ALA A 570 50.07 1.70 33.07
N ALA A 571 50.16 3.05 33.21
CA ALA A 571 49.19 4.10 33.59
C ALA A 571 49.85 5.51 33.41
N LEU A 572 49.06 6.60 33.36
CA LEU A 572 49.49 8.02 33.59
C LEU A 572 50.42 8.64 32.48
N SER A 573 50.63 9.97 32.27
CA SER A 573 50.04 11.23 32.81
C SER A 573 50.59 12.52 32.10
N ARG A 574 49.75 13.58 31.86
CA ARG A 574 50.09 15.05 31.68
C ARG A 574 50.97 15.44 30.43
N THR A 575 51.30 16.68 30.00
CA THR A 575 50.80 18.13 30.00
C THR A 575 51.63 18.91 28.90
N SER A 576 51.55 20.22 28.53
CA SER A 576 50.84 21.45 28.99
C SER A 576 50.78 22.58 27.92
N SER A 577 49.72 23.41 27.96
CA SER A 577 49.66 24.91 27.95
C SER A 577 50.51 25.87 27.06
N THR A 578 49.84 26.91 26.49
CA THR A 578 50.22 28.37 26.38
C THR A 578 51.28 28.86 25.34
N PHE A 579 51.37 30.13 24.82
CA PHE A 579 50.61 31.43 24.91
C PHE A 579 50.99 32.46 23.77
N LEU A 580 50.37 33.68 23.73
CA LEU A 580 50.77 35.01 23.13
C LEU A 580 50.69 35.19 21.58
N PHE A 581 50.69 36.40 20.93
CA PHE A 581 50.04 37.76 21.02
C PHE A 581 50.35 38.50 19.65
N PHE A 582 49.97 39.73 19.19
CA PHE A 582 49.41 41.05 19.59
C PHE A 582 48.32 41.53 18.56
N SER A 583 47.52 42.62 18.67
CA SER A 583 47.68 44.10 18.35
C SER A 583 48.27 44.47 16.95
N VAL A 584 48.00 45.62 16.27
CA VAL A 584 47.53 46.99 16.67
C VAL A 584 46.48 47.63 15.67
N VAL A 585 46.44 48.97 15.44
CA VAL A 585 45.34 49.81 14.84
C VAL A 585 45.88 51.12 14.18
N VAL A 586 45.19 51.76 13.19
CA VAL A 586 44.96 53.26 13.07
C VAL A 586 44.11 53.75 11.85
N VAL A 587 43.06 54.52 12.20
CA VAL A 587 42.25 55.64 11.60
C VAL A 587 42.48 56.21 10.17
N GLY A 588 41.37 56.63 9.51
CA GLY A 588 41.32 57.67 8.45
C GLY A 588 39.88 58.18 8.12
N VAL A 589 39.69 59.48 7.80
CA VAL A 589 38.39 60.16 7.53
C VAL A 589 38.58 61.34 6.53
N VAL A 590 37.62 61.64 5.62
CA VAL A 590 37.28 63.00 5.09
C VAL A 590 36.03 63.00 4.13
N PHE A 591 35.56 64.20 3.75
CA PHE A 591 34.25 64.60 3.18
C PHE A 591 34.18 64.75 1.61
N VAL A 592 33.06 65.36 1.12
CA VAL A 592 32.78 66.02 -0.19
C VAL A 592 31.93 65.15 -1.16
N SER A 593 30.65 65.44 -1.49
CA SER A 593 29.99 66.52 -2.28
C SER A 593 30.22 66.43 -3.82
N ALA A 594 29.29 66.74 -4.75
CA ALA A 594 27.95 67.38 -4.65
C ALA A 594 27.00 67.00 -5.85
N ARG A 595 25.81 67.64 -5.84
CA ARG A 595 24.70 67.81 -6.83
C ARG A 595 25.07 67.70 -8.34
N TRP A 596 24.17 67.50 -9.30
CA TRP A 596 22.72 67.82 -9.44
C TRP A 596 21.97 66.69 -10.24
N ILE A 597 20.75 66.78 -10.82
CA ILE A 597 19.73 67.83 -11.04
C ILE A 597 18.29 67.26 -11.05
N THR A 598 17.33 67.90 -11.73
CA THR A 598 15.88 67.57 -11.86
C THR A 598 15.58 66.74 -13.12
N THR A 599 14.37 66.29 -13.50
CA THR A 599 12.94 66.62 -13.19
C THR A 599 12.11 65.32 -13.51
N ALA A 600 10.80 65.13 -13.33
CA ALA A 600 9.64 65.95 -12.97
C ALA A 600 8.53 65.02 -12.38
N THR A 601 7.90 65.32 -11.23
CA THR A 601 6.60 66.04 -11.00
C THR A 601 5.32 65.40 -11.58
N THR A 602 4.17 65.28 -10.87
CA THR A 602 3.83 65.13 -9.43
C THR A 602 2.31 65.01 -9.27
N THR A 603 1.84 64.21 -8.30
CA THR A 603 0.68 64.47 -7.38
C THR A 603 0.64 63.30 -6.38
N THR A 604 0.71 63.38 -5.03
CA THR A 604 0.54 64.44 -4.00
C THR A 604 -0.90 64.98 -3.84
N ILE A 605 -1.51 65.09 -2.64
CA ILE A 605 -1.15 64.63 -1.26
C ILE A 605 -2.41 64.66 -0.34
N ALA A 606 -2.32 64.18 0.92
CA ALA A 606 -3.25 64.44 2.05
C ALA A 606 -4.67 63.80 2.02
N SER A 607 -5.38 63.56 3.15
CA SER A 607 -4.99 63.40 4.57
C SER A 607 -6.16 62.84 5.44
N LEU A 608 -5.82 62.11 6.52
CA LEU A 608 -6.37 62.03 7.92
C LEU A 608 -7.74 62.67 8.31
N PRO A 609 -8.37 62.36 9.47
CA PRO A 609 -7.94 61.55 10.64
C PRO A 609 -8.99 60.50 11.11
N ALA A 610 -8.98 60.13 12.40
CA ALA A 610 -9.97 59.27 13.08
C ALA A 610 -10.73 60.02 14.20
N ALA A 611 -11.96 59.58 14.51
CA ALA A 611 -12.70 59.87 15.75
C ALA A 611 -13.91 58.91 15.91
N ALA A 612 -14.61 58.93 17.05
CA ALA A 612 -15.79 58.10 17.31
C ALA A 612 -16.83 58.75 18.25
N ALA A 613 -18.05 58.20 18.23
CA ALA A 613 -19.13 58.24 19.24
C ALA A 613 -20.20 59.37 19.24
N ALA A 614 -21.40 58.93 19.71
CA ALA A 614 -22.45 59.64 20.46
C ALA A 614 -23.56 60.50 19.78
N ALA A 615 -24.76 59.90 19.64
CA ALA A 615 -26.12 60.40 19.97
C ALA A 615 -27.13 59.27 19.61
N LEU A 616 -28.06 58.71 20.40
CA LEU A 616 -28.93 59.10 21.54
C LEU A 616 -30.11 60.04 21.21
N HIS A 617 -31.29 59.46 20.96
CA HIS A 617 -32.54 59.61 21.75
C HIS A 617 -33.80 59.14 20.99
N HIS A 618 -34.58 58.21 21.56
CA HIS A 618 -35.97 58.49 21.98
C HIS A 618 -36.57 57.33 22.80
N GLU A 619 -37.61 57.63 23.59
CA GLU A 619 -38.19 56.74 24.61
C GLU A 619 -39.50 56.04 24.22
N THR A 620 -39.78 55.02 25.03
CA THR A 620 -40.98 54.18 25.23
C THR A 620 -42.37 54.79 24.94
N GLN A 621 -43.34 53.97 24.52
CA GLN A 621 -44.38 53.39 25.41
C GLN A 621 -45.26 52.31 24.70
N HIS A 622 -46.20 51.71 25.45
CA HIS A 622 -46.92 50.45 25.14
C HIS A 622 -48.18 50.59 24.27
N PRO A 623 -48.64 49.47 23.65
CA PRO A 623 -49.93 48.91 24.09
C PRO A 623 -49.87 47.54 24.81
N THR A 624 -51.03 47.11 25.32
CA THR A 624 -51.29 45.93 26.18
C THR A 624 -51.69 44.65 25.41
N PRO A 625 -51.75 43.46 26.07
CA PRO A 625 -51.62 42.17 25.39
C PRO A 625 -52.93 41.44 25.01
N SER A 626 -52.78 40.45 24.13
CA SER A 626 -53.73 39.34 23.92
C SER A 626 -53.06 38.00 24.38
N PRO A 627 -53.81 36.92 24.69
CA PRO A 627 -53.34 35.89 25.62
C PRO A 627 -52.27 34.93 25.08
N ARG A 628 -51.44 34.43 26.01
CA ARG A 628 -50.33 33.50 25.73
C ARG A 628 -50.81 32.08 25.42
N SER A 629 -50.44 31.55 24.26
CA SER A 629 -50.20 30.11 24.10
C SER A 629 -48.95 29.69 24.90
N PRO A 630 -48.92 28.52 25.55
CA PRO A 630 -47.76 28.11 26.35
C PRO A 630 -46.53 27.84 25.47
N SER A 631 -45.47 28.62 25.67
CA SER A 631 -44.19 28.41 24.98
C SER A 631 -43.51 27.14 25.50
N ARG A 632 -43.48 26.09 24.67
CA ARG A 632 -42.63 24.91 24.86
C ARG A 632 -41.19 25.38 25.13
N ALA A 633 -40.62 24.95 26.26
CA ALA A 633 -39.26 25.30 26.62
C ALA A 633 -38.27 24.88 25.51
N PRO A 634 -37.25 25.69 25.19
CA PRO A 634 -36.27 25.32 24.17
C PRO A 634 -35.54 24.02 24.57
N PRO A 635 -35.29 23.10 23.63
CA PRO A 635 -34.64 21.84 23.95
C PRO A 635 -33.24 22.07 24.54
N ALA A 636 -32.90 21.35 25.60
CA ALA A 636 -31.69 21.57 26.38
C ALA A 636 -30.42 21.45 25.51
N ALA A 637 -29.67 22.56 25.40
CA ALA A 637 -28.50 22.64 24.56
C ALA A 637 -27.35 21.75 25.08
N TYR A 638 -26.75 20.98 24.17
CA TYR A 638 -25.68 20.05 24.50
C TYR A 638 -24.32 20.74 24.67
N SER A 639 -23.88 20.84 25.92
CA SER A 639 -22.52 21.27 26.29
C SER A 639 -21.62 20.08 26.66
N ILE A 640 -20.34 20.13 26.27
CA ILE A 640 -19.29 19.19 26.73
C ILE A 640 -18.31 19.95 27.61
N TYR A 641 -18.08 19.44 28.82
CA TYR A 641 -17.02 19.93 29.72
C TYR A 641 -15.92 18.88 29.84
N CYS A 642 -14.68 19.28 29.55
CA CYS A 642 -13.51 18.42 29.71
C CYS A 642 -12.86 18.68 31.08
N PRO A 643 -12.67 17.64 31.92
CA PRO A 643 -11.93 17.78 33.17
C PRO A 643 -10.50 18.31 32.96
N THR A 644 -10.00 19.07 33.93
CA THR A 644 -8.65 19.64 33.90
C THR A 644 -7.59 18.53 33.72
N PRO A 645 -6.63 18.65 32.79
CA PRO A 645 -5.69 17.56 32.51
C PRO A 645 -4.77 17.26 33.70
N SER A 646 -4.82 16.02 34.20
CA SER A 646 -3.72 15.46 34.98
C SER A 646 -2.45 15.42 34.14
N LEU A 647 -1.29 15.72 34.75
CA LEU A 647 0.04 15.74 34.11
C LEU A 647 0.25 14.59 33.13
N ARG A 648 0.23 14.89 31.83
CA ARG A 648 0.46 13.90 30.77
C ARG A 648 1.95 13.51 30.69
N PRO A 649 2.28 12.22 30.49
CA PRO A 649 3.65 11.81 30.17
C PRO A 649 4.19 12.56 28.94
N ASN A 650 5.42 13.06 29.02
CA ASN A 650 5.97 14.02 28.06
C ASN A 650 6.48 13.33 26.77
N ILE A 651 5.57 12.87 25.91
CA ILE A 651 5.87 12.27 24.60
C ILE A 651 6.10 13.37 23.56
N SER A 652 7.20 14.12 23.71
CA SER A 652 7.56 15.18 22.77
C SER A 652 8.22 14.64 21.49
N ARG A 653 7.86 15.24 20.35
CA ARG A 653 8.66 15.35 19.11
C ARG A 653 8.75 14.13 18.18
N ALA A 654 7.66 13.83 17.47
CA ALA A 654 7.71 13.22 16.13
C ALA A 654 6.52 13.64 15.25
N ALA A 655 6.50 14.89 14.76
CA ALA A 655 5.52 15.37 13.79
C ALA A 655 5.82 14.87 12.36
N LYS A 656 5.84 13.53 12.18
CA LYS A 656 5.55 12.90 10.89
C LYS A 656 4.03 12.71 10.84
N ALA A 657 3.40 12.97 9.68
CA ALA A 657 1.97 12.72 9.51
C ALA A 657 1.67 11.24 9.86
N SER A 658 0.90 11.00 10.92
CA SER A 658 0.73 9.66 11.46
C SER A 658 -0.20 8.84 10.57
N GLU A 659 0.16 7.56 10.37
CA GLU A 659 -0.62 6.64 9.53
C GLU A 659 -2.03 6.36 10.10
N SER A 660 -2.35 6.83 11.33
CA SER A 660 -3.65 6.69 11.98
C SER A 660 -3.91 7.75 13.08
N SER A 661 -5.16 7.89 13.54
CA SER A 661 -5.54 8.80 14.64
C SER A 661 -4.96 8.38 16.01
N GLN A 662 -4.37 9.38 16.69
CA GLN A 662 -3.94 9.30 18.09
C GLN A 662 -5.09 9.53 19.08
N THR A 663 -5.98 10.49 18.80
CA THR A 663 -7.19 10.79 19.61
C THR A 663 -8.02 9.55 19.91
N LEU A 664 -8.31 8.73 18.88
CA LEU A 664 -9.07 7.49 19.07
C LEU A 664 -8.28 6.45 19.90
N ALA A 665 -6.95 6.39 19.78
CA ALA A 665 -6.13 5.49 20.58
C ALA A 665 -6.11 5.88 22.07
N LEU A 666 -6.05 7.18 22.37
CA LEU A 666 -6.16 7.71 23.73
C LEU A 666 -7.56 7.49 24.32
N ALA A 667 -8.62 7.73 23.54
CA ALA A 667 -9.99 7.51 23.99
C ALA A 667 -10.29 6.04 24.31
N LEU A 668 -9.75 5.11 23.51
CA LEU A 668 -9.91 3.66 23.73
C LEU A 668 -8.96 3.09 24.81
N SER A 669 -7.99 3.85 25.32
CA SER A 669 -7.11 3.43 26.41
C SER A 669 -7.41 4.11 27.76
N SER A 670 -8.17 5.22 27.74
CA SER A 670 -8.66 5.90 28.94
C SER A 670 -9.86 5.17 29.54
N SER A 671 -9.73 4.70 30.79
CA SER A 671 -10.88 4.28 31.59
C SER A 671 -11.71 5.51 32.00
N SER A 672 -13.04 5.39 31.86
CA SER A 672 -14.07 6.30 32.38
C SER A 672 -13.91 7.80 32.07
N SER A 673 -14.40 8.22 30.88
CA SER A 673 -14.77 9.62 30.59
C SER A 673 -16.26 9.82 30.29
N CYS A 674 -16.98 8.76 29.87
CA CYS A 674 -18.42 8.78 29.68
C CYS A 674 -19.19 8.76 31.02
N ARG A 675 -19.44 9.94 31.60
CA ARG A 675 -20.31 10.10 32.77
C ARG A 675 -21.78 9.84 32.43
N ARG A 676 -22.55 9.35 33.41
CA ARG A 676 -24.02 9.35 33.40
C ARG A 676 -24.56 10.77 33.21
N THR A 677 -24.85 11.12 31.96
CA THR A 677 -25.47 12.40 31.54
C THR A 677 -26.75 12.19 30.73
N TYR A 678 -27.03 10.95 30.33
CA TYR A 678 -28.35 10.50 29.92
C TYR A 678 -29.11 9.97 31.16
N PRO A 679 -30.41 10.26 31.30
CA PRO A 679 -31.24 9.60 32.30
C PRO A 679 -31.20 8.08 32.12
N ASP A 680 -31.06 7.32 33.21
CA ASP A 680 -31.15 5.84 33.18
C ASP A 680 -32.62 5.36 32.98
N SER A 681 -33.57 6.29 32.88
CA SER A 681 -34.96 6.04 32.49
C SER A 681 -35.14 6.22 30.98
N PRO A 682 -35.83 5.32 30.26
CA PRO A 682 -36.48 5.73 29.01
C PRO A 682 -37.46 6.87 29.33
N PRO A 683 -37.77 7.79 28.39
CA PRO A 683 -38.92 8.65 28.56
C PRO A 683 -40.15 7.77 28.82
N ALA A 684 -40.94 8.11 29.83
CA ALA A 684 -42.13 7.34 30.17
C ALA A 684 -43.02 7.18 28.93
N THR A 685 -43.71 6.06 28.79
CA THR A 685 -44.69 5.81 27.73
C THR A 685 -45.98 6.60 27.95
N ASN A 686 -45.83 7.92 28.12
CA ASN A 686 -46.90 8.88 28.10
C ASN A 686 -47.43 8.95 26.66
N THR A 687 -48.52 8.21 26.43
CA THR A 687 -49.57 8.50 25.45
C THR A 687 -49.13 9.24 24.20
N ALA A 688 -48.76 8.47 23.18
CA ALA A 688 -48.79 8.83 21.75
C ALA A 688 -48.70 10.35 21.48
N ALA A 689 -47.51 10.92 21.64
CA ALA A 689 -47.23 12.26 21.14
C ALA A 689 -47.59 12.29 19.65
N ALA A 690 -48.65 13.04 19.31
CA ALA A 690 -49.24 13.01 17.97
C ALA A 690 -48.16 13.28 16.91
N PRO A 691 -48.18 12.59 15.76
CA PRO A 691 -47.11 12.67 14.77
C PRO A 691 -46.95 14.12 14.30
N SER A 692 -45.87 14.78 14.75
CA SER A 692 -45.51 16.12 14.31
C SER A 692 -45.07 16.03 12.86
N SER A 693 -46.02 16.27 11.97
CA SER A 693 -46.03 15.80 10.58
C SER A 693 -45.07 16.57 9.66
N SER A 694 -43.79 16.22 9.71
CA SER A 694 -42.88 16.39 8.57
C SER A 694 -43.23 15.32 7.53
N ASN A 695 -44.33 15.52 6.78
CA ASN A 695 -44.86 14.62 5.75
C ASN A 695 -43.98 14.56 4.47
N SER A 696 -42.66 14.51 4.65
CA SER A 696 -41.65 14.48 3.61
C SER A 696 -41.06 13.09 3.48
N SER A 697 -41.35 12.42 2.36
CA SER A 697 -40.59 11.26 1.89
C SER A 697 -39.10 11.59 1.82
N CYS A 698 -38.24 10.65 2.21
CA CYS A 698 -36.81 10.82 2.00
C CYS A 698 -36.44 10.89 0.50
N PRO A 699 -35.29 11.49 0.17
CA PRO A 699 -34.66 11.41 -1.15
C PRO A 699 -34.67 10.04 -1.81
N SER A 700 -34.76 10.03 -3.14
CA SER A 700 -34.86 8.79 -3.94
C SER A 700 -33.73 7.78 -3.68
N TYR A 701 -32.53 8.24 -3.31
CA TYR A 701 -31.38 7.39 -3.07
C TYR A 701 -31.52 6.51 -1.81
N PHE A 702 -32.40 6.86 -0.87
CA PHE A 702 -32.68 6.03 0.31
C PHE A 702 -33.26 4.66 -0.08
N ARG A 703 -33.92 4.54 -1.24
CA ARG A 703 -34.43 3.27 -1.77
C ARG A 703 -33.32 2.22 -1.96
N PHE A 704 -32.06 2.64 -2.14
CA PHE A 704 -30.91 1.74 -2.26
C PHE A 704 -30.51 1.06 -0.94
N ILE A 705 -30.95 1.55 0.23
CA ILE A 705 -30.78 0.84 1.53
C ILE A 705 -31.39 -0.57 1.42
N HIS A 706 -32.53 -0.69 0.73
CA HIS A 706 -33.19 -1.98 0.54
C HIS A 706 -32.38 -2.93 -0.34
N GLU A 707 -31.68 -2.41 -1.34
CA GLU A 707 -30.84 -3.17 -2.28
C GLU A 707 -29.52 -3.62 -1.63
N ASP A 708 -28.86 -2.73 -0.88
CA ASP A 708 -27.62 -3.01 -0.15
C ASP A 708 -27.83 -4.08 0.92
N LEU A 709 -28.99 -4.06 1.60
CA LEU A 709 -29.35 -5.05 2.61
C LEU A 709 -30.07 -6.28 2.05
N ARG A 710 -30.46 -6.29 0.77
CA ARG A 710 -31.12 -7.44 0.11
C ARG A 710 -30.35 -8.75 0.23
N PRO A 711 -29.01 -8.82 0.11
CA PRO A 711 -28.27 -10.08 0.18
C PRO A 711 -28.48 -10.82 1.51
N TRP A 712 -28.47 -10.08 2.64
CA TRP A 712 -28.73 -10.66 3.97
C TRP A 712 -30.22 -10.89 4.23
N ARG A 713 -31.10 -10.02 3.71
CA ARG A 713 -32.56 -10.25 3.76
C ARG A 713 -32.95 -11.56 3.06
N ALA A 714 -32.37 -11.83 1.88
CA ALA A 714 -32.55 -13.07 1.12
C ALA A 714 -31.88 -14.30 1.78
N ALA A 715 -30.79 -14.10 2.54
CA ALA A 715 -30.15 -15.17 3.32
C ALA A 715 -30.85 -15.51 4.65
N GLY A 716 -32.02 -14.92 4.93
CA GLY A 716 -32.77 -15.11 6.18
C GLY A 716 -32.26 -14.27 7.36
N GLY A 717 -31.32 -13.35 7.14
CA GLY A 717 -30.79 -12.42 8.13
C GLY A 717 -29.28 -12.58 8.40
N VAL A 718 -28.77 -11.77 9.33
CA VAL A 718 -27.36 -11.73 9.73
C VAL A 718 -27.14 -12.62 10.96
N THR A 719 -26.33 -13.67 10.83
CA THR A 719 -25.94 -14.54 11.95
C THR A 719 -24.64 -14.06 12.63
N ARG A 720 -24.40 -14.47 13.89
CA ARG A 720 -23.11 -14.19 14.58
C ARG A 720 -21.90 -14.70 13.79
N ALA A 721 -22.05 -15.83 13.10
CA ALA A 721 -20.98 -16.42 12.29
C ALA A 721 -20.68 -15.58 11.02
N MET A 722 -21.71 -15.00 10.39
CA MET A 722 -21.54 -14.06 9.28
C MET A 722 -20.82 -12.80 9.74
N LEU A 723 -21.28 -12.18 10.84
CA LEU A 723 -20.63 -10.99 11.40
C LEU A 723 -19.17 -11.26 11.80
N ALA A 724 -18.88 -12.40 12.43
CA ALA A 724 -17.52 -12.78 12.81
C ALA A 724 -16.56 -12.88 11.61
N ARG A 725 -17.05 -13.31 10.43
CA ARG A 725 -16.26 -13.35 9.18
C ARG A 725 -15.89 -11.96 8.66
N ALA A 726 -16.76 -10.96 8.83
CA ALA A 726 -16.45 -9.57 8.47
C ALA A 726 -15.31 -8.97 9.33
N GLY A 727 -15.06 -9.52 10.53
CA GLY A 727 -13.98 -9.11 11.42
C GLY A 727 -12.56 -9.29 10.85
N VAL A 728 -12.38 -10.06 9.76
CA VAL A 728 -11.05 -10.28 9.15
C VAL A 728 -10.57 -9.08 8.34
N THR A 729 -11.49 -8.36 7.69
CA THR A 729 -11.19 -7.11 6.98
C THR A 729 -11.67 -5.87 7.74
N ALA A 730 -12.44 -5.99 8.81
CA ALA A 730 -12.81 -4.86 9.64
C ALA A 730 -11.58 -4.05 10.13
N SER A 731 -11.74 -2.73 10.18
CA SER A 731 -10.89 -1.81 10.94
C SER A 731 -11.35 -1.78 12.41
N PHE A 732 -12.67 -1.73 12.64
CA PHE A 732 -13.29 -1.85 13.96
C PHE A 732 -14.63 -2.59 13.92
N ARG A 733 -15.05 -3.08 15.07
CA ARG A 733 -16.42 -3.50 15.38
C ARG A 733 -17.07 -2.42 16.25
N LEU A 734 -18.33 -2.10 15.98
CA LEU A 734 -19.12 -1.17 16.78
C LEU A 734 -20.42 -1.86 17.19
N VAL A 735 -20.77 -1.73 18.47
CA VAL A 735 -21.99 -2.28 19.05
C VAL A 735 -22.75 -1.15 19.73
N VAL A 736 -24.01 -0.93 19.37
CA VAL A 736 -24.92 -0.04 20.10
C VAL A 736 -25.74 -0.90 21.06
N LEU A 737 -25.81 -0.50 22.33
CA LEU A 737 -26.68 -1.10 23.33
C LEU A 737 -27.35 0.01 24.13
N ARG A 738 -28.68 0.09 24.13
CA ARG A 738 -29.48 1.11 24.85
C ARG A 738 -28.99 2.54 24.59
N GLY A 739 -28.72 2.87 23.34
CA GLY A 739 -28.21 4.19 22.91
C GLY A 739 -26.73 4.47 23.20
N ARG A 740 -25.98 3.52 23.79
CA ARG A 740 -24.54 3.67 24.12
C ARG A 740 -23.68 2.90 23.12
N ALA A 741 -22.59 3.50 22.64
CA ALA A 741 -21.70 2.90 21.65
C ALA A 741 -20.47 2.25 22.30
N TYR A 742 -20.16 1.02 21.88
CA TYR A 742 -18.99 0.25 22.30
C TYR A 742 -18.16 -0.13 21.08
N VAL A 743 -16.88 0.24 21.07
CA VAL A 743 -15.96 0.03 19.94
C VAL A 743 -14.85 -0.94 20.33
N GLN A 744 -14.64 -1.94 19.48
CA GLN A 744 -13.44 -2.79 19.48
C GLN A 744 -12.65 -2.47 18.19
N ARG A 745 -11.56 -1.70 18.32
CA ARG A 745 -10.65 -1.39 17.20
C ARG A 745 -9.74 -2.59 16.97
N PHE A 746 -9.83 -3.25 15.81
CA PHE A 746 -8.98 -4.39 15.47
C PHE A 746 -7.62 -3.93 14.94
N ARG A 747 -7.62 -2.86 14.14
CA ARG A 747 -6.43 -2.28 13.51
C ARG A 747 -6.64 -0.78 13.31
N PRO A 748 -5.58 0.04 13.32
CA PRO A 748 -5.73 1.46 13.00
C PRO A 748 -6.18 1.64 11.54
N ALA A 749 -7.15 2.52 11.30
CA ALA A 749 -7.43 3.00 9.94
C ALA A 749 -6.31 3.91 9.45
N PHE A 750 -6.21 4.07 8.12
CA PHE A 750 -5.43 5.16 7.52
C PHE A 750 -5.99 6.49 8.01
N GLN A 751 -5.16 7.40 8.54
CA GLN A 751 -5.58 8.73 8.99
C GLN A 751 -6.69 8.69 10.08
N THR A 752 -7.46 9.75 10.27
CA THR A 752 -8.57 9.84 11.24
C THR A 752 -9.90 9.26 10.75
N ARG A 753 -9.87 8.36 9.76
CA ARG A 753 -11.08 7.77 9.17
C ARG A 753 -11.94 7.00 10.17
N ASP A 754 -11.31 6.25 11.08
CA ASP A 754 -12.03 5.53 12.13
C ASP A 754 -12.59 6.50 13.18
N LEU A 755 -11.80 7.50 13.61
CA LEU A 755 -12.24 8.56 14.54
C LEU A 755 -13.51 9.26 14.05
N PHE A 756 -13.53 9.81 12.83
CA PHE A 756 -14.63 10.65 12.37
C PHE A 756 -15.89 9.84 11.98
N THR A 757 -15.74 8.59 11.54
CA THR A 757 -16.89 7.68 11.33
C THR A 757 -17.52 7.24 12.65
N ILE A 758 -16.71 6.94 13.68
CA ILE A 758 -17.23 6.67 15.04
C ILE A 758 -17.90 7.92 15.61
N TRP A 759 -17.29 9.09 15.45
CA TRP A 759 -17.86 10.37 15.86
C TRP A 759 -19.21 10.65 15.18
N GLY A 760 -19.36 10.36 13.89
CA GLY A 760 -20.62 10.49 13.17
C GLY A 760 -21.74 9.62 13.74
N ILE A 761 -21.44 8.36 14.08
CA ILE A 761 -22.39 7.46 14.76
C ILE A 761 -22.74 7.97 16.17
N LEU A 762 -21.79 8.58 16.88
CA LEU A 762 -22.06 9.24 18.16
C LEU A 762 -22.94 10.50 18.00
N GLN A 763 -22.81 11.24 16.91
CA GLN A 763 -23.70 12.36 16.60
C GLN A 763 -25.10 11.88 16.22
N LEU A 764 -25.23 10.74 15.52
CA LEU A 764 -26.52 10.11 15.25
C LEU A 764 -27.25 9.74 16.55
N LEU A 765 -26.54 9.09 17.49
CA LEU A 765 -27.06 8.75 18.82
C LEU A 765 -27.48 10.00 19.62
N ARG A 766 -26.75 11.11 19.45
CA ARG A 766 -27.05 12.40 20.08
C ARG A 766 -28.21 13.16 19.42
N ARG A 767 -28.39 13.04 18.10
CA ARG A 767 -29.53 13.61 17.35
C ARG A 767 -30.83 12.85 17.62
N TYR A 768 -30.76 11.52 17.67
CA TYR A 768 -31.90 10.64 17.84
C TYR A 768 -31.80 9.73 19.08
N PRO A 769 -31.80 10.30 20.31
CA PRO A 769 -31.68 9.54 21.55
C PRO A 769 -32.73 8.43 21.66
N GLY A 770 -32.30 7.21 21.98
CA GLY A 770 -33.17 6.05 22.16
C GLY A 770 -33.81 5.47 20.88
N ARG A 771 -33.62 6.10 19.71
CA ARG A 771 -34.25 5.65 18.44
C ARG A 771 -33.34 4.79 17.56
N VAL A 772 -32.02 4.89 17.74
CA VAL A 772 -31.06 3.94 17.13
C VAL A 772 -31.15 2.61 17.90
N PRO A 773 -31.48 1.48 17.24
CA PRO A 773 -31.68 0.21 17.90
C PRO A 773 -30.37 -0.44 18.39
N ASP A 774 -30.49 -1.41 19.31
CA ASP A 774 -29.40 -2.32 19.65
C ASP A 774 -28.89 -3.01 18.38
N LEU A 775 -27.60 -2.86 18.06
CA LEU A 775 -26.98 -3.43 16.85
C LEU A 775 -25.52 -3.81 17.07
N ASP A 776 -24.98 -4.65 16.18
CA ASP A 776 -23.62 -5.21 16.25
C ASP A 776 -23.05 -5.27 14.83
N LEU A 777 -22.13 -4.37 14.47
CA LEU A 777 -21.63 -4.19 13.11
C LEU A 777 -20.10 -4.24 12.99
N MET A 778 -19.60 -4.53 11.79
CA MET A 778 -18.19 -4.54 11.41
C MET A 778 -17.97 -3.50 10.32
N PHE A 779 -16.92 -2.67 10.46
CA PHE A 779 -16.64 -1.56 9.53
C PHE A 779 -15.19 -1.60 9.04
N ASP A 780 -14.94 -1.48 7.73
CA ASP A 780 -13.59 -1.30 7.18
C ASP A 780 -13.39 0.09 6.56
N CYS A 781 -12.36 0.80 7.02
CA CYS A 781 -12.07 2.19 6.66
C CYS A 781 -11.13 2.35 5.44
N VAL A 782 -10.74 1.26 4.77
CA VAL A 782 -9.86 1.26 3.58
C VAL A 782 -10.63 1.60 2.28
N ASP A 783 -9.93 1.95 1.19
CA ASP A 783 -10.54 2.47 -0.04
C ASP A 783 -11.38 1.46 -0.86
N TRP A 784 -10.99 0.19 -0.95
CA TRP A 784 -11.63 -0.77 -1.87
C TRP A 784 -12.72 -1.62 -1.19
N PRO A 785 -13.88 -1.87 -1.84
CA PRO A 785 -14.83 -2.89 -1.39
C PRO A 785 -14.26 -4.29 -1.60
N VAL A 786 -14.56 -5.22 -0.69
CA VAL A 786 -13.87 -6.53 -0.58
C VAL A 786 -14.80 -7.74 -0.55
N VAL A 787 -16.09 -7.58 -0.26
CA VAL A 787 -17.05 -8.70 -0.16
C VAL A 787 -17.52 -9.10 -1.55
N ARG A 788 -16.63 -9.77 -2.30
CA ARG A 788 -16.85 -10.18 -3.70
C ARG A 788 -18.09 -11.06 -3.86
N THR A 789 -19.07 -10.56 -4.61
CA THR A 789 -20.40 -11.19 -4.80
C THR A 789 -20.33 -12.62 -5.31
N HIS A 790 -19.35 -12.97 -6.14
CA HIS A 790 -19.23 -14.31 -6.71
C HIS A 790 -18.84 -15.39 -5.68
N LEU A 791 -18.20 -15.03 -4.56
CA LEU A 791 -17.78 -15.97 -3.51
C LEU A 791 -18.93 -16.43 -2.61
N TYR A 792 -20.06 -15.71 -2.61
CA TYR A 792 -21.17 -15.91 -1.65
C TYR A 792 -22.50 -16.25 -2.33
N ARG A 793 -22.46 -16.88 -3.51
CA ARG A 793 -23.64 -17.36 -4.25
C ARG A 793 -24.01 -18.80 -3.88
N GLY A 794 -25.29 -19.15 -4.06
CA GLY A 794 -25.81 -20.50 -3.84
C GLY A 794 -25.47 -21.02 -2.43
N LYS A 795 -24.88 -22.22 -2.37
CA LYS A 795 -24.46 -22.88 -1.11
C LYS A 795 -23.52 -22.03 -0.22
N HIS A 796 -22.90 -20.98 -0.76
CA HIS A 796 -22.00 -20.10 0.00
C HIS A 796 -22.69 -18.84 0.59
N ALA A 797 -23.99 -18.61 0.32
CA ALA A 797 -24.72 -17.46 0.87
C ALA A 797 -24.75 -17.39 2.41
N PRO A 798 -24.86 -18.50 3.19
CA PRO A 798 -24.76 -18.46 4.65
C PRO A 798 -23.40 -17.97 5.19
N PHE A 799 -22.38 -17.88 4.33
CA PHE A 799 -21.02 -17.47 4.71
C PHE A 799 -20.76 -15.97 4.46
N MET A 800 -21.68 -15.26 3.83
CA MET A 800 -21.57 -13.85 3.43
C MET A 800 -21.32 -12.88 4.62
N PRO A 801 -20.18 -12.16 4.66
CA PRO A 801 -19.83 -11.26 5.76
C PRO A 801 -20.45 -9.85 5.60
N PRO A 802 -21.31 -9.38 6.53
CA PRO A 802 -21.84 -8.02 6.53
C PRO A 802 -20.76 -7.04 7.00
N LEU A 803 -20.21 -6.28 6.06
CA LEU A 803 -19.14 -5.32 6.27
C LEU A 803 -19.60 -3.94 5.80
N PHE A 804 -19.60 -2.96 6.70
CA PHE A 804 -19.87 -1.56 6.38
C PHE A 804 -18.62 -0.88 5.79
N ARG A 805 -18.83 -0.06 4.76
CA ARG A 805 -17.79 0.68 4.02
C ARG A 805 -18.35 1.98 3.45
N TYR A 806 -17.47 2.78 2.86
CA TYR A 806 -17.80 4.05 2.22
C TYR A 806 -18.23 3.95 0.74
N CYS A 807 -18.05 2.80 0.10
CA CYS A 807 -18.50 2.54 -1.28
C CYS A 807 -18.75 1.04 -1.57
N GLY A 808 -19.40 0.75 -2.70
CA GLY A 808 -19.52 -0.56 -3.32
C GLY A 808 -19.27 -0.53 -4.83
N ASP A 809 -19.29 -1.70 -5.49
CA ASP A 809 -19.28 -1.87 -6.95
C ASP A 809 -20.26 -2.98 -7.40
N ASP A 810 -20.55 -3.11 -8.71
CA ASP A 810 -21.46 -4.14 -9.28
C ASP A 810 -20.99 -5.62 -9.01
N ARG A 811 -19.81 -5.81 -8.42
CA ARG A 811 -19.16 -7.11 -8.16
C ARG A 811 -18.94 -7.38 -6.66
N THR A 812 -19.45 -6.51 -5.78
CA THR A 812 -19.29 -6.57 -4.33
C THR A 812 -20.63 -6.43 -3.59
N LEU A 813 -20.62 -6.68 -2.28
CA LEU A 813 -21.80 -6.67 -1.41
C LEU A 813 -21.65 -5.71 -0.22
N ASP A 814 -20.51 -5.03 -0.10
CA ASP A 814 -20.14 -4.18 1.03
C ASP A 814 -21.22 -3.10 1.30
N ILE A 815 -21.68 -2.99 2.55
CA ILE A 815 -22.82 -2.14 2.95
C ILE A 815 -22.36 -0.69 2.95
N VAL A 816 -22.95 0.15 2.09
CA VAL A 816 -22.49 1.53 1.88
C VAL A 816 -22.99 2.46 2.99
N PHE A 817 -22.09 3.30 3.50
CA PHE A 817 -22.30 4.21 4.63
C PHE A 817 -21.65 5.58 4.33
N PRO A 818 -22.21 6.71 4.82
CA PRO A 818 -21.60 8.04 4.64
C PRO A 818 -20.15 8.10 5.12
N ASP A 819 -19.30 8.77 4.34
CA ASP A 819 -17.86 8.80 4.60
C ASP A 819 -17.45 9.77 5.72
N TRP A 820 -16.30 9.50 6.36
CA TRP A 820 -15.83 10.25 7.52
C TRP A 820 -15.77 11.78 7.31
N SER A 821 -15.55 12.24 6.07
CA SER A 821 -15.37 13.67 5.77
C SER A 821 -16.65 14.50 5.92
N PHE A 822 -17.83 13.88 6.06
CA PHE A 822 -19.04 14.62 6.47
C PHE A 822 -18.85 15.34 7.82
N TRP A 823 -18.06 14.75 8.73
CA TRP A 823 -17.69 15.36 10.02
C TRP A 823 -16.30 16.02 10.02
N GLY A 824 -15.59 16.00 8.88
CA GLY A 824 -14.29 16.64 8.66
C GLY A 824 -13.16 15.68 8.29
N TRP A 825 -12.11 16.21 7.67
CA TRP A 825 -10.88 15.47 7.33
C TRP A 825 -9.64 16.35 7.65
N PRO A 826 -9.13 16.30 8.89
CA PRO A 826 -8.08 17.19 9.41
C PRO A 826 -6.77 17.19 8.63
N GLU A 827 -6.27 16.03 8.18
CA GLU A 827 -4.93 15.87 7.61
C GLU A 827 -4.75 16.58 6.25
N ILE A 828 -5.85 16.93 5.59
CA ILE A 828 -5.86 17.78 4.39
C ILE A 828 -6.79 19.01 4.54
N ASN A 829 -7.12 19.39 5.78
CA ASN A 829 -7.87 20.60 6.14
C ASN A 829 -9.23 20.76 5.42
N ILE A 830 -9.97 19.65 5.23
CA ILE A 830 -11.35 19.70 4.71
C ILE A 830 -12.32 19.82 5.89
N LYS A 831 -13.00 20.97 5.97
CA LYS A 831 -13.99 21.29 7.01
C LYS A 831 -15.13 20.26 7.08
N PRO A 832 -15.84 20.15 8.22
CA PRO A 832 -17.13 19.45 8.30
C PRO A 832 -18.14 19.98 7.27
N TRP A 833 -19.09 19.12 6.88
CA TRP A 833 -19.90 19.35 5.69
C TRP A 833 -20.73 20.63 5.75
N ASP A 834 -21.45 20.93 6.84
CA ASP A 834 -22.26 22.16 6.97
C ASP A 834 -21.45 23.46 6.81
N ALA A 835 -20.15 23.42 7.14
CA ALA A 835 -19.25 24.56 6.98
C ALA A 835 -18.66 24.61 5.56
N LEU A 836 -18.36 23.45 4.97
CA LEU A 836 -17.83 23.33 3.61
C LEU A 836 -18.90 23.61 2.54
N GLN A 837 -20.14 23.17 2.74
CA GLN A 837 -21.28 23.39 1.85
C GLN A 837 -21.57 24.90 1.73
N LYS A 838 -21.42 25.65 2.83
CA LYS A 838 -21.47 27.13 2.89
C LYS A 838 -20.28 27.78 2.18
N ASP A 839 -19.05 27.31 2.41
CA ASP A 839 -17.86 27.77 1.66
C ASP A 839 -18.04 27.60 0.14
N LEU A 840 -18.62 26.47 -0.30
CA LEU A 840 -18.89 26.15 -1.70
C LEU A 840 -20.00 27.03 -2.27
N LYS A 841 -21.13 27.19 -1.57
CA LYS A 841 -22.23 28.10 -1.97
C LYS A 841 -21.74 29.54 -2.13
N ASN A 842 -20.93 30.02 -1.17
CA ASN A 842 -20.27 31.33 -1.27
C ASN A 842 -19.25 31.39 -2.41
N GLY A 843 -18.54 30.30 -2.68
CA GLY A 843 -17.62 30.15 -3.82
C GLY A 843 -18.33 30.30 -5.18
N ASN A 844 -19.50 29.68 -5.33
CA ASN A 844 -20.30 29.73 -6.56
C ASN A 844 -20.76 31.15 -6.90
N SER A 845 -21.01 31.97 -5.88
CA SER A 845 -21.47 33.36 -5.99
C SER A 845 -20.36 34.38 -6.33
N ARG A 846 -19.08 34.00 -6.37
CA ARG A 846 -17.97 34.96 -6.61
C ARG A 846 -17.78 35.34 -8.07
N VAL A 847 -18.18 34.47 -9.00
CA VAL A 847 -18.06 34.66 -10.44
C VAL A 847 -19.34 34.13 -11.07
N THR A 848 -20.07 34.99 -11.77
CA THR A 848 -21.33 34.59 -12.43
C THR A 848 -21.05 33.47 -13.43
N TRP A 849 -22.00 32.57 -13.69
CA TRP A 849 -21.73 31.37 -14.47
C TRP A 849 -21.26 31.68 -15.90
N SER A 850 -21.77 32.76 -16.52
CA SER A 850 -21.32 33.22 -17.84
C SER A 850 -19.84 33.60 -17.86
N ASP A 851 -19.34 34.18 -16.77
CA ASP A 851 -18.02 34.83 -16.71
C ASP A 851 -16.92 33.86 -16.24
N ARG A 852 -17.31 32.66 -15.84
CA ARG A 852 -16.40 31.57 -15.48
C ARG A 852 -15.59 31.08 -16.67
N GLU A 853 -14.39 30.60 -16.36
CA GLU A 853 -13.42 30.05 -17.31
C GLU A 853 -14.06 28.97 -18.21
N PRO A 854 -13.89 29.04 -19.55
CA PRO A 854 -14.59 28.18 -20.51
C PRO A 854 -14.00 26.76 -20.61
N TYR A 855 -13.17 26.34 -19.66
CA TYR A 855 -12.38 25.10 -19.72
C TYR A 855 -12.79 24.08 -18.65
N ALA A 856 -12.45 22.81 -18.88
CA ALA A 856 -12.63 21.74 -17.90
C ALA A 856 -11.51 21.73 -16.85
N TYR A 857 -11.87 21.96 -15.59
CA TYR A 857 -10.92 21.99 -14.48
C TYR A 857 -10.81 20.66 -13.75
N TRP A 858 -9.58 20.29 -13.37
CA TRP A 858 -9.32 19.28 -12.35
C TRP A 858 -8.09 19.63 -11.50
N LYS A 859 -8.19 19.47 -10.18
CA LYS A 859 -7.03 19.46 -9.28
C LYS A 859 -7.13 18.27 -8.33
N GLY A 860 -6.08 17.46 -8.24
CA GLY A 860 -6.10 16.27 -7.40
C GLY A 860 -4.81 15.46 -7.43
N ASN A 861 -4.63 14.55 -6.48
CA ASN A 861 -3.45 13.69 -6.44
C ASN A 861 -3.53 12.66 -7.58
N THR A 862 -2.50 12.64 -8.42
CA THR A 862 -2.38 11.78 -9.62
C THR A 862 -1.64 10.47 -9.35
N ALA A 863 -0.85 10.38 -8.27
CA ALA A 863 -0.09 9.18 -7.94
C ALA A 863 -0.95 7.98 -7.51
N VAL A 864 -2.23 8.21 -7.17
CA VAL A 864 -3.13 7.21 -6.56
C VAL A 864 -3.89 6.32 -7.56
N ALA A 865 -3.88 6.64 -8.86
CA ALA A 865 -4.68 5.93 -9.87
C ALA A 865 -4.18 6.12 -11.31
N VAL A 866 -4.21 5.05 -12.12
CA VAL A 866 -3.80 5.09 -13.53
C VAL A 866 -4.67 6.03 -14.36
N SER A 867 -6.00 5.99 -14.21
CA SER A 867 -6.91 6.89 -14.96
C SER A 867 -6.65 8.39 -14.66
N ARG A 868 -6.11 8.73 -13.47
CA ARG A 868 -5.65 10.10 -13.16
C ARG A 868 -4.33 10.46 -13.83
N GLN A 869 -3.39 9.52 -13.96
CA GLN A 869 -2.15 9.70 -14.71
C GLN A 869 -2.42 9.84 -16.21
N GLU A 870 -3.45 9.16 -16.72
CA GLU A 870 -3.97 9.34 -18.07
C GLU A 870 -4.68 10.70 -18.25
N LEU A 871 -5.46 11.15 -17.26
CA LEU A 871 -6.13 12.46 -17.31
C LEU A 871 -5.14 13.63 -17.44
N VAL A 872 -3.92 13.51 -16.87
CA VAL A 872 -2.85 14.52 -17.05
C VAL A 872 -2.46 14.69 -18.53
N LYS A 873 -2.60 13.64 -19.36
CA LYS A 873 -2.34 13.71 -20.81
C LYS A 873 -3.40 14.53 -21.56
N CYS A 874 -4.53 14.84 -20.92
CA CYS A 874 -5.55 15.73 -21.45
C CYS A 874 -5.29 17.21 -21.12
N ASN A 875 -4.23 17.54 -20.37
CA ASN A 875 -3.83 18.93 -20.16
C ASN A 875 -3.29 19.55 -21.46
N ILE A 876 -3.33 20.88 -21.57
CA ILE A 876 -2.77 21.61 -22.71
C ILE A 876 -1.27 21.33 -22.90
N SER A 877 -0.85 21.16 -24.15
CA SER A 877 0.54 21.08 -24.61
C SER A 877 0.85 22.17 -25.65
N SER A 878 2.10 22.24 -26.13
CA SER A 878 2.49 23.09 -27.26
C SER A 878 1.90 22.67 -28.62
N THR A 879 1.25 21.51 -28.71
CA THR A 879 0.72 20.94 -29.96
C THR A 879 -0.75 20.55 -29.91
N GLN A 880 -1.37 20.51 -28.73
CA GLN A 880 -2.75 20.04 -28.54
C GLN A 880 -3.40 20.70 -27.32
N ASP A 881 -4.61 21.24 -27.50
CA ASP A 881 -5.51 21.56 -26.40
C ASP A 881 -6.77 20.69 -26.47
N TRP A 882 -7.11 20.08 -25.33
CA TRP A 882 -8.34 19.32 -25.10
C TRP A 882 -9.40 20.15 -24.33
N ASN A 883 -9.22 21.47 -24.28
CA ASN A 883 -9.99 22.43 -23.50
C ASN A 883 -10.01 22.12 -21.99
N ALA A 884 -8.96 21.47 -21.48
CA ALA A 884 -8.86 21.03 -20.10
C ALA A 884 -7.60 21.56 -19.39
N ARG A 885 -7.73 21.78 -18.07
CA ARG A 885 -6.73 22.40 -17.19
C ARG A 885 -6.55 21.50 -15.96
N ILE A 886 -5.51 20.67 -15.98
CA ILE A 886 -5.33 19.52 -15.08
C ILE A 886 -4.10 19.76 -14.18
N TYR A 887 -4.34 19.83 -12.86
CA TYR A 887 -3.33 20.21 -11.87
C TYR A 887 -3.05 19.09 -10.87
N THR A 888 -1.81 18.60 -10.81
CA THR A 888 -1.38 17.61 -9.81
C THR A 888 -1.35 18.22 -8.41
N GLN A 889 -2.02 17.56 -7.46
CA GLN A 889 -2.04 17.95 -6.05
C GLN A 889 -1.00 17.18 -5.23
N ASP A 890 0.05 17.88 -4.79
CA ASP A 890 1.00 17.40 -3.79
C ASP A 890 0.54 17.82 -2.38
N TRP A 891 0.12 16.86 -1.56
CA TRP A 891 -0.35 17.12 -0.19
C TRP A 891 0.76 17.49 0.80
N PHE A 892 2.01 17.07 0.57
CA PHE A 892 3.15 17.46 1.42
C PHE A 892 3.52 18.93 1.17
N LYS A 893 3.49 19.38 -0.09
CA LYS A 893 3.68 20.79 -0.45
C LYS A 893 2.56 21.68 0.11
N GLU A 894 1.30 21.25 0.00
CA GLU A 894 0.16 22.01 0.55
C GLU A 894 0.18 22.07 2.07
N SER A 895 0.53 20.98 2.76
CA SER A 895 0.62 20.96 4.22
C SER A 895 1.65 21.99 4.74
N LYS A 896 2.82 22.08 4.10
CA LYS A 896 3.82 23.14 4.35
C LYS A 896 3.31 24.55 4.02
N ALA A 897 2.40 24.69 3.06
CA ALA A 897 1.79 25.96 2.65
C ALA A 897 0.49 26.30 3.41
N GLY A 898 0.09 25.52 4.41
CA GLY A 898 -1.17 25.71 5.14
C GLY A 898 -2.43 25.50 4.29
N TYR A 899 -2.35 24.66 3.26
CA TYR A 899 -3.44 24.29 2.33
C TYR A 899 -4.08 25.47 1.58
N ARG A 900 -3.41 26.63 1.52
CA ARG A 900 -3.92 27.87 0.90
C ARG A 900 -4.41 27.67 -0.54
N ASN A 901 -3.73 26.81 -1.30
CA ASN A 901 -4.05 26.54 -2.71
C ASN A 901 -5.02 25.36 -2.88
N SER A 902 -5.43 24.69 -1.80
CA SER A 902 -6.33 23.53 -1.80
C SER A 902 -7.76 23.83 -1.31
N ASN A 903 -8.05 25.06 -0.88
CA ASN A 903 -9.40 25.45 -0.49
C ASN A 903 -10.40 25.16 -1.62
N LEU A 904 -11.45 24.40 -1.33
CA LEU A 904 -12.42 23.93 -2.33
C LEU A 904 -13.39 25.02 -2.80
N GLY A 905 -13.81 25.92 -1.91
CA GLY A 905 -14.67 27.07 -2.25
C GLY A 905 -13.98 28.07 -3.18
N ASN A 906 -12.65 28.07 -3.24
CA ASN A 906 -11.88 28.85 -4.21
C ASN A 906 -11.81 28.21 -5.62
N GLN A 907 -12.36 27.00 -5.83
CA GLN A 907 -12.21 26.22 -7.08
C GLN A 907 -13.49 26.11 -7.92
N CYS A 908 -14.53 26.90 -7.66
CA CYS A 908 -15.77 26.92 -8.44
C CYS A 908 -15.76 28.01 -9.54
N THR A 909 -14.58 28.25 -10.13
CA THR A 909 -14.30 29.36 -11.08
C THR A 909 -14.43 29.00 -12.56
N HIS A 910 -14.66 27.72 -12.87
CA HIS A 910 -14.73 27.19 -14.24
C HIS A 910 -16.14 26.69 -14.56
N ARG A 911 -16.56 26.77 -15.83
CA ARG A 911 -17.88 26.26 -16.28
C ARG A 911 -18.01 24.74 -16.14
N TYR A 912 -16.89 24.00 -16.30
CA TYR A 912 -16.87 22.54 -16.25
C TYR A 912 -15.85 22.04 -15.22
N LYS A 913 -16.18 20.99 -14.48
CA LYS A 913 -15.27 20.33 -13.53
C LYS A 913 -15.28 18.83 -13.73
N ILE A 914 -14.10 18.22 -13.80
CA ILE A 914 -13.97 16.78 -14.07
C ILE A 914 -14.09 16.00 -12.75
N TYR A 915 -14.86 14.92 -12.74
CA TYR A 915 -14.76 13.86 -11.74
C TYR A 915 -14.04 12.65 -12.34
N VAL A 916 -13.05 12.13 -11.61
CA VAL A 916 -12.36 10.87 -11.90
C VAL A 916 -12.01 10.16 -10.60
N GLU A 917 -12.16 8.85 -10.59
CA GLU A 917 -11.91 7.98 -9.43
C GLU A 917 -10.46 8.04 -8.94
N GLY A 918 -10.26 7.73 -7.67
CA GLY A 918 -8.95 7.61 -7.04
C GLY A 918 -8.47 6.16 -7.06
N SER A 919 -7.87 5.72 -5.97
CA SER A 919 -7.57 4.28 -5.78
C SER A 919 -8.84 3.43 -5.80
N ALA A 920 -9.96 3.98 -5.29
CA ALA A 920 -11.33 3.52 -5.51
C ALA A 920 -12.25 4.74 -5.78
N TRP A 921 -13.47 4.77 -5.22
CA TRP A 921 -14.34 5.96 -5.25
C TRP A 921 -13.57 7.20 -4.74
N SER A 922 -13.98 8.42 -5.15
CA SER A 922 -13.32 9.63 -4.67
C SER A 922 -14.31 10.61 -4.04
N ILE A 923 -14.07 10.90 -2.76
CA ILE A 923 -14.82 11.84 -1.91
C ILE A 923 -14.97 13.24 -2.54
N SER A 924 -14.10 13.61 -3.49
CA SER A 924 -14.24 14.83 -4.27
C SER A 924 -15.53 14.93 -5.10
N GLN A 925 -16.28 13.84 -5.32
CA GLN A 925 -17.51 13.85 -6.12
C GLN A 925 -18.53 14.88 -5.61
N LYS A 926 -18.88 14.84 -4.31
CA LYS A 926 -19.80 15.81 -3.69
C LYS A 926 -19.27 17.26 -3.76
N TYR A 927 -17.96 17.46 -3.63
CA TYR A 927 -17.32 18.79 -3.73
C TYR A 927 -17.27 19.35 -5.16
N ILE A 928 -17.25 18.48 -6.17
CA ILE A 928 -17.24 18.84 -7.58
C ILE A 928 -18.64 19.19 -8.05
N LEU A 929 -19.62 18.33 -7.74
CA LEU A 929 -21.04 18.54 -8.07
C LEU A 929 -21.60 19.82 -7.40
N ALA A 930 -21.14 20.16 -6.20
CA ALA A 930 -21.57 21.37 -5.47
C ALA A 930 -21.16 22.72 -6.09
N CYS A 931 -20.37 22.77 -7.17
CA CYS A 931 -19.79 24.03 -7.68
C CYS A 931 -20.68 24.87 -8.63
N ASP A 932 -21.94 24.51 -8.89
CA ASP A 932 -22.78 25.04 -10.00
C ASP A 932 -22.14 24.83 -11.42
N SER A 933 -21.02 24.10 -11.52
CA SER A 933 -20.32 23.76 -12.76
C SER A 933 -20.86 22.47 -13.35
N MET A 934 -20.96 22.36 -14.68
CA MET A 934 -21.33 21.08 -15.32
C MET A 934 -20.23 20.05 -15.02
N THR A 935 -20.59 19.00 -14.29
CA THR A 935 -19.64 17.96 -13.88
C THR A 935 -19.40 16.99 -15.03
N LEU A 936 -18.15 16.89 -15.48
CA LEU A 936 -17.70 15.94 -16.50
C LEU A 936 -17.28 14.65 -15.80
N LEU A 937 -18.16 13.65 -15.77
CA LEU A 937 -18.03 12.47 -14.91
C LEU A 937 -17.44 11.31 -15.71
N VAL A 938 -16.13 11.05 -15.53
CA VAL A 938 -15.45 9.90 -16.15
C VAL A 938 -16.06 8.60 -15.61
N THR A 939 -16.42 7.67 -16.51
CA THR A 939 -17.17 6.43 -16.21
C THR A 939 -16.75 5.76 -14.88
N PRO A 940 -17.61 5.80 -13.85
CA PRO A 940 -17.26 5.29 -12.52
C PRO A 940 -17.38 3.77 -12.46
N LYS A 941 -16.57 3.15 -11.59
CA LYS A 941 -16.63 1.73 -11.23
C LYS A 941 -17.25 1.53 -9.86
N TYR A 942 -17.15 2.54 -8.99
CA TYR A 942 -17.64 2.53 -7.62
C TYR A 942 -18.82 3.49 -7.42
N TYR A 943 -19.65 3.21 -6.42
CA TYR A 943 -20.71 4.10 -5.94
C TYR A 943 -20.64 4.28 -4.43
N ASP A 944 -21.00 5.48 -3.99
CA ASP A 944 -21.33 5.79 -2.59
C ASP A 944 -22.86 5.72 -2.36
N PHE A 945 -23.32 6.25 -1.22
CA PHE A 945 -24.71 6.10 -0.78
C PHE A 945 -25.72 6.91 -1.60
N PHE A 946 -25.31 8.01 -2.25
CA PHE A 946 -26.21 8.90 -3.02
C PHE A 946 -25.97 8.81 -4.53
N SER A 947 -24.73 8.58 -4.98
CA SER A 947 -24.33 8.67 -6.40
C SER A 947 -25.11 7.75 -7.34
N ARG A 948 -25.73 6.68 -6.83
CA ARG A 948 -26.64 5.81 -7.61
C ARG A 948 -27.93 6.49 -8.07
N SER A 949 -28.35 7.61 -7.49
CA SER A 949 -29.46 8.43 -8.04
C SER A 949 -29.04 9.45 -9.10
N LEU A 950 -27.75 9.80 -9.23
CA LEU A 950 -27.30 10.80 -10.21
C LEU A 950 -27.63 10.36 -11.65
N MET A 951 -28.31 11.22 -12.40
CA MET A 951 -28.71 10.97 -13.79
C MET A 951 -27.83 11.77 -14.78
N PRO A 952 -27.32 11.15 -15.87
CA PRO A 952 -26.61 11.85 -16.94
C PRO A 952 -27.53 12.84 -17.67
N ILE A 953 -26.97 13.95 -18.17
CA ILE A 953 -27.66 15.08 -18.83
C ILE A 953 -28.73 15.79 -17.95
N GLN A 954 -28.87 15.36 -16.70
CA GLN A 954 -29.51 16.12 -15.62
C GLN A 954 -28.47 16.64 -14.63
N HIS A 955 -27.68 15.76 -14.00
CA HIS A 955 -26.73 16.13 -12.92
C HIS A 955 -25.26 16.08 -13.34
N TYR A 956 -24.94 15.49 -14.51
CA TYR A 956 -23.58 15.39 -15.00
C TYR A 956 -23.54 15.12 -16.51
N TRP A 957 -22.43 15.46 -17.15
CA TRP A 957 -22.09 15.01 -18.49
C TRP A 957 -21.25 13.72 -18.41
N PRO A 958 -21.65 12.61 -19.04
CA PRO A 958 -20.86 11.38 -19.00
C PRO A 958 -19.59 11.52 -19.85
N VAL A 959 -18.44 11.12 -19.32
CA VAL A 959 -17.16 11.08 -20.05
C VAL A 959 -16.64 9.65 -20.14
N ARG A 960 -16.26 9.24 -21.34
CA ARG A 960 -15.72 7.91 -21.63
C ARG A 960 -14.32 7.70 -21.03
N ASP A 961 -14.13 6.74 -20.11
CA ASP A 961 -12.79 6.42 -19.57
C ASP A 961 -11.81 5.93 -20.67
N ASP A 962 -12.29 5.27 -21.73
CA ASP A 962 -11.45 4.73 -22.82
C ASP A 962 -10.98 5.79 -23.83
N ASN A 963 -11.68 6.92 -23.96
CA ASN A 963 -11.31 8.04 -24.85
C ASN A 963 -11.47 9.41 -24.16
N LYS A 964 -11.05 9.50 -22.89
CA LYS A 964 -11.40 10.63 -22.00
C LYS A 964 -10.96 12.00 -22.50
N CYS A 965 -9.81 12.16 -23.16
CA CYS A 965 -9.38 13.50 -23.59
C CYS A 965 -10.27 14.07 -24.72
N ALA A 966 -10.66 13.26 -25.71
CA ALA A 966 -11.57 13.69 -26.77
C ALA A 966 -13.00 13.87 -26.24
N SER A 967 -13.47 12.97 -25.37
CA SER A 967 -14.78 13.06 -24.71
C SER A 967 -14.91 14.32 -23.82
N ILE A 968 -13.85 14.69 -23.08
CA ILE A 968 -13.78 15.96 -22.34
C ILE A 968 -13.80 17.16 -23.30
N LYS A 969 -12.99 17.14 -24.37
CA LYS A 969 -12.93 18.23 -25.35
C LYS A 969 -14.31 18.51 -25.96
N TYR A 970 -14.97 17.45 -26.42
CA TYR A 970 -16.32 17.52 -26.97
C TYR A 970 -17.35 18.06 -25.96
N ALA A 971 -17.31 17.59 -24.70
CA ALA A 971 -18.21 18.05 -23.64
C ALA A 971 -18.06 19.57 -23.36
N VAL A 972 -16.85 20.10 -23.45
CA VAL A 972 -16.55 21.53 -23.26
C VAL A 972 -16.99 22.36 -24.47
N GLU A 973 -16.77 21.87 -25.70
CA GLU A 973 -17.18 22.53 -26.94
C GLU A 973 -18.71 22.57 -27.09
N TRP A 974 -19.38 21.45 -26.79
CA TRP A 974 -20.83 21.39 -26.65
C TRP A 974 -21.32 22.34 -25.54
N GLY A 975 -20.70 22.33 -24.36
CA GLY A 975 -21.13 23.18 -23.25
C GLY A 975 -20.98 24.68 -23.53
N ASN A 976 -19.92 25.08 -24.24
CA ASN A 976 -19.64 26.48 -24.56
C ASN A 976 -20.55 27.03 -25.68
N SER A 977 -21.08 26.15 -26.54
CA SER A 977 -22.15 26.47 -27.50
C SER A 977 -23.53 26.43 -26.84
N HIS A 978 -23.77 25.48 -25.92
CA HIS A 978 -25.06 25.24 -25.26
C HIS A 978 -25.09 25.76 -23.81
N LYS A 979 -24.60 27.01 -23.60
CA LYS A 979 -24.34 27.60 -22.27
C LYS A 979 -25.47 27.41 -21.26
N GLN A 980 -26.72 27.72 -21.64
CA GLN A 980 -27.89 27.57 -20.76
C GLN A 980 -28.11 26.13 -20.31
N SER A 981 -27.93 25.15 -21.21
CA SER A 981 -28.08 23.72 -20.88
C SER A 981 -26.94 23.22 -19.99
N ALA A 982 -25.70 23.66 -20.25
CA ALA A 982 -24.56 23.33 -19.38
C ALA A 982 -24.72 23.95 -17.98
N GLN A 983 -25.14 25.22 -17.89
CA GLN A 983 -25.47 25.88 -16.62
C GLN A 983 -26.57 25.13 -15.86
N ARG A 984 -27.66 24.74 -16.55
CA ARG A 984 -28.74 23.95 -15.95
C ARG A 984 -28.21 22.61 -15.41
N ILE A 985 -27.41 21.86 -16.17
CA ILE A 985 -26.84 20.58 -15.70
C ILE A 985 -25.95 20.78 -14.47
N GLY A 986 -25.14 21.84 -14.44
CA GLY A 986 -24.36 22.22 -13.26
C GLY A 986 -25.23 22.65 -12.07
N LYS A 987 -26.40 23.23 -12.34
CA LYS A 987 -27.31 23.72 -11.29
C LYS A 987 -28.16 22.63 -10.66
N GLU A 988 -28.71 21.71 -11.46
CA GLU A 988 -29.37 20.49 -10.96
C GLU A 988 -28.41 19.68 -10.06
N ALA A 989 -27.16 19.54 -10.50
CA ALA A 989 -26.11 18.85 -9.75
C ALA A 989 -25.82 19.49 -8.38
N SER A 990 -25.73 20.82 -8.34
CA SER A 990 -25.42 21.52 -7.10
C SER A 990 -26.63 21.67 -6.19
N ASN A 991 -27.83 21.89 -6.71
CA ASN A 991 -29.08 21.86 -5.93
C ASN A 991 -29.24 20.51 -5.23
N PHE A 992 -29.10 19.37 -5.96
CA PHE A 992 -29.15 18.03 -5.36
C PHE A 992 -28.16 17.87 -4.18
N ILE A 993 -26.91 18.34 -4.31
CA ILE A 993 -25.90 18.25 -3.23
C ILE A 993 -26.14 19.26 -2.08
N GLN A 994 -26.76 20.40 -2.37
CA GLN A 994 -27.08 21.41 -1.35
C GLN A 994 -28.34 21.03 -0.55
N GLU A 995 -29.33 20.42 -1.22
CA GLU A 995 -30.68 20.18 -0.70
C GLU A 995 -30.90 18.72 -0.28
N GLU A 996 -30.61 17.73 -1.13
CA GLU A 996 -30.84 16.29 -0.83
C GLU A 996 -29.66 15.62 -0.07
N VAL A 997 -28.47 16.21 -0.07
CA VAL A 997 -27.26 15.68 0.61
C VAL A 997 -26.76 16.63 1.71
N ASN A 998 -27.70 17.20 2.48
CA ASN A 998 -27.41 17.99 3.68
C ASN A 998 -27.20 17.09 4.94
N MET A 999 -26.71 17.64 6.06
CA MET A 999 -26.43 16.82 7.25
C MET A 999 -27.66 16.22 7.94
N ASP A 1000 -28.83 16.86 7.88
CA ASP A 1000 -30.07 16.30 8.43
C ASP A 1000 -30.44 14.99 7.71
N LEU A 1001 -30.44 15.02 6.37
CA LEU A 1001 -30.70 13.86 5.53
C LEU A 1001 -29.59 12.79 5.59
N VAL A 1002 -28.33 13.17 5.83
CA VAL A 1002 -27.25 12.21 6.12
C VAL A 1002 -27.53 11.45 7.42
N TYR A 1003 -27.98 12.11 8.48
CA TYR A 1003 -28.36 11.42 9.72
C TYR A 1003 -29.61 10.56 9.55
N ASP A 1004 -30.60 10.99 8.76
CA ASP A 1004 -31.79 10.18 8.46
C ASP A 1004 -31.43 8.91 7.66
N TYR A 1005 -30.54 9.03 6.67
CA TYR A 1005 -30.02 7.90 5.91
C TYR A 1005 -29.31 6.90 6.84
N MET A 1006 -28.46 7.39 7.75
CA MET A 1006 -27.79 6.56 8.75
C MET A 1006 -28.79 5.88 9.71
N LEU A 1007 -29.82 6.59 10.17
CA LEU A 1007 -30.85 6.02 11.05
C LEU A 1007 -31.61 4.90 10.34
N HIS A 1008 -32.08 5.13 9.11
CA HIS A 1008 -32.82 4.13 8.34
C HIS A 1008 -31.96 2.92 7.98
N LEU A 1009 -30.72 3.12 7.53
CA LEU A 1009 -29.79 2.05 7.21
C LEU A 1009 -29.47 1.18 8.43
N LEU A 1010 -29.17 1.78 9.57
CA LEU A 1010 -28.88 1.05 10.81
C LEU A 1010 -30.13 0.38 11.38
N THR A 1011 -31.32 0.95 11.19
CA THR A 1011 -32.60 0.37 11.61
C THR A 1011 -32.97 -0.86 10.76
N GLU A 1012 -32.87 -0.77 9.43
CA GLU A 1012 -33.07 -1.93 8.55
C GLU A 1012 -32.00 -3.01 8.77
N TYR A 1013 -30.74 -2.63 9.02
CA TYR A 1013 -29.69 -3.58 9.36
C TYR A 1013 -29.97 -4.31 10.67
N ALA A 1014 -30.39 -3.60 11.72
CA ALA A 1014 -30.69 -4.20 13.03
C ALA A 1014 -31.83 -5.22 12.94
N LYS A 1015 -32.87 -4.96 12.14
CA LYS A 1015 -33.96 -5.92 11.86
C LYS A 1015 -33.45 -7.25 11.29
N LEU A 1016 -32.33 -7.25 10.55
CA LEU A 1016 -31.75 -8.48 9.98
C LEU A 1016 -30.98 -9.31 11.00
N LEU A 1017 -30.52 -8.76 12.13
CA LEU A 1017 -29.75 -9.50 13.14
C LEU A 1017 -30.57 -10.68 13.68
N ARG A 1018 -30.01 -11.90 13.56
CA ARG A 1018 -30.61 -13.16 14.04
C ARG A 1018 -30.15 -13.53 15.45
N PHE A 1019 -29.72 -12.54 16.22
CA PHE A 1019 -29.19 -12.68 17.57
C PHE A 1019 -29.28 -11.33 18.29
N LYS A 1020 -29.44 -11.36 19.62
CA LYS A 1020 -29.36 -10.14 20.43
C LYS A 1020 -27.90 -9.64 20.51
N PRO A 1021 -27.61 -8.38 20.17
CA PRO A 1021 -26.31 -7.75 20.40
C PRO A 1021 -25.86 -7.88 21.86
N THR A 1022 -24.54 -8.03 22.07
CA THR A 1022 -23.93 -8.14 23.39
C THR A 1022 -22.57 -7.46 23.37
N LYS A 1023 -22.18 -6.81 24.48
CA LYS A 1023 -20.91 -6.09 24.57
C LYS A 1023 -19.74 -7.08 24.41
N PRO A 1024 -18.83 -6.90 23.43
CA PRO A 1024 -17.63 -7.72 23.33
C PRO A 1024 -16.68 -7.46 24.51
N PRO A 1025 -15.95 -8.47 25.03
CA PRO A 1025 -15.02 -8.27 26.16
C PRO A 1025 -13.92 -7.23 25.89
N GLU A 1026 -13.51 -7.12 24.63
CA GLU A 1026 -12.50 -6.18 24.12
C GLU A 1026 -13.07 -4.79 23.74
N ALA A 1027 -14.37 -4.58 23.84
CA ALA A 1027 -14.99 -3.32 23.40
C ALA A 1027 -15.00 -2.27 24.52
N VAL A 1028 -14.49 -1.08 24.20
CA VAL A 1028 -14.46 0.08 25.10
C VAL A 1028 -15.64 0.99 24.77
N GLU A 1029 -16.25 1.60 25.78
CA GLU A 1029 -17.32 2.56 25.57
C GLU A 1029 -16.76 3.87 25.01
N VAL A 1030 -17.45 4.44 24.02
CA VAL A 1030 -17.12 5.74 23.45
C VAL A 1030 -18.33 6.68 23.49
N CYS A 1031 -18.05 7.95 23.70
CA CYS A 1031 -19.03 9.03 23.77
C CYS A 1031 -18.41 10.31 23.20
N PRO A 1032 -19.20 11.33 22.82
CA PRO A 1032 -18.66 12.59 22.31
C PRO A 1032 -17.59 13.21 23.23
N GLU A 1033 -17.81 13.10 24.53
CA GLU A 1033 -16.94 13.59 25.60
C GLU A 1033 -15.59 12.86 25.62
N SER A 1034 -15.57 11.53 25.41
CA SER A 1034 -14.33 10.74 25.40
C SER A 1034 -13.44 11.02 24.19
N LEU A 1035 -14.01 11.55 23.09
CA LEU A 1035 -13.26 11.93 21.90
C LEU A 1035 -12.79 13.40 21.95
N ILE A 1036 -13.69 14.37 22.20
CA ILE A 1036 -13.35 15.80 22.20
C ILE A 1036 -12.34 16.18 23.30
N CYS A 1037 -12.34 15.47 24.43
CA CYS A 1037 -11.41 15.75 25.51
C CYS A 1037 -10.01 15.13 25.34
N GLN A 1038 -9.86 14.19 24.40
CA GLN A 1038 -8.55 13.68 23.97
C GLN A 1038 -8.01 14.41 22.73
N ALA A 1039 -8.90 14.96 21.90
CA ALA A 1039 -8.55 15.65 20.66
C ALA A 1039 -7.83 16.98 20.90
N GLU A 1040 -6.96 17.35 19.95
CA GLU A 1040 -6.24 18.63 19.91
C GLU A 1040 -6.30 19.30 18.53
N GLY A 1041 -5.93 20.58 18.48
CA GLY A 1041 -5.79 21.36 17.24
C GLY A 1041 -6.98 21.24 16.30
N ILE A 1042 -6.70 20.89 15.04
CA ILE A 1042 -7.69 20.76 13.97
C ILE A 1042 -8.64 19.56 14.15
N GLU A 1043 -8.20 18.46 14.79
CA GLU A 1043 -9.12 17.36 15.13
C GLU A 1043 -10.18 17.86 16.10
N LYS A 1044 -9.77 18.50 17.21
CA LYS A 1044 -10.70 19.05 18.20
C LYS A 1044 -11.65 20.08 17.59
N LYS A 1045 -11.13 20.93 16.71
CA LYS A 1045 -11.92 21.92 15.99
C LYS A 1045 -13.05 21.26 15.18
N PHE A 1046 -12.72 20.31 14.30
CA PHE A 1046 -13.72 19.69 13.42
C PHE A 1046 -14.74 18.83 14.18
N LEU A 1047 -14.33 18.13 15.26
CA LEU A 1047 -15.28 17.47 16.17
C LEU A 1047 -16.23 18.50 16.81
N THR A 1048 -15.71 19.62 17.33
CA THR A 1048 -16.54 20.65 17.99
C THR A 1048 -17.49 21.38 17.02
N GLU A 1049 -17.02 21.68 15.80
CA GLU A 1049 -17.81 22.29 14.72
C GLU A 1049 -18.93 21.35 14.24
N SER A 1050 -18.65 20.05 14.10
CA SER A 1050 -19.63 19.03 13.66
C SER A 1050 -20.49 18.42 14.78
N MET A 1051 -20.36 18.90 16.02
CA MET A 1051 -21.13 18.37 17.15
C MET A 1051 -22.60 18.80 17.09
N VAL A 1052 -23.52 17.83 17.17
CA VAL A 1052 -24.97 18.05 17.27
C VAL A 1052 -25.31 18.79 18.57
N LYS A 1053 -26.04 19.91 18.46
CA LYS A 1053 -26.27 20.87 19.57
C LYS A 1053 -27.54 20.61 20.39
N SER A 1054 -28.50 19.85 19.88
CA SER A 1054 -29.73 19.45 20.57
C SER A 1054 -30.21 18.10 20.04
N ALA A 1055 -31.14 17.44 20.73
CA ALA A 1055 -31.92 16.37 20.13
C ALA A 1055 -32.79 16.91 18.97
N HIS A 1056 -33.23 16.01 18.10
CA HIS A 1056 -34.21 16.29 17.04
C HIS A 1056 -35.53 15.61 17.40
N ASP A 1057 -36.50 16.40 17.86
CA ASP A 1057 -37.76 15.92 18.44
C ASP A 1057 -38.70 15.27 17.39
N SER A 1058 -38.56 15.64 16.12
CA SER A 1058 -39.35 15.11 14.99
C SER A 1058 -38.76 13.81 14.41
N GLY A 1059 -39.55 13.14 13.56
CA GLY A 1059 -39.11 11.97 12.80
C GLY A 1059 -37.88 12.24 11.91
N PRO A 1060 -37.16 11.20 11.46
CA PRO A 1060 -36.53 11.29 10.16
C PRO A 1060 -37.63 11.42 9.08
N CYS A 1061 -37.23 11.77 7.86
CA CYS A 1061 -38.08 11.61 6.68
C CYS A 1061 -38.59 10.17 6.52
N ASP A 1062 -39.68 9.96 5.76
CA ASP A 1062 -40.23 8.62 5.54
C ASP A 1062 -39.40 7.80 4.54
N LEU A 1063 -38.96 6.60 4.93
CA LEU A 1063 -38.17 5.70 4.08
C LEU A 1063 -39.04 5.18 2.92
N PRO A 1064 -38.72 5.48 1.64
CA PRO A 1064 -39.55 5.05 0.53
C PRO A 1064 -39.44 3.53 0.31
N PRO A 1065 -40.44 2.91 -0.35
CA PRO A 1065 -40.43 1.47 -0.60
C PRO A 1065 -39.24 1.03 -1.48
N PRO A 1066 -38.83 -0.25 -1.46
CA PRO A 1066 -37.82 -0.77 -2.37
C PRO A 1066 -38.15 -0.50 -3.84
N PHE A 1067 -37.13 -0.49 -4.71
CA PHE A 1067 -37.38 -0.56 -6.15
C PHE A 1067 -37.96 -1.92 -6.52
N SER A 1068 -39.02 -1.93 -7.31
CA SER A 1068 -39.43 -3.14 -8.02
C SER A 1068 -38.33 -3.56 -9.03
N PRO A 1069 -38.25 -4.85 -9.41
CA PRO A 1069 -37.30 -5.32 -10.41
C PRO A 1069 -37.48 -4.65 -11.79
N LEU A 1070 -38.66 -4.08 -12.07
CA LEU A 1070 -38.93 -3.31 -13.27
C LEU A 1070 -38.40 -1.88 -13.16
N GLU A 1071 -38.70 -1.15 -12.09
CA GLU A 1071 -38.18 0.21 -11.86
C GLU A 1071 -36.64 0.25 -11.88
N LEU A 1072 -35.99 -0.70 -11.20
CA LEU A 1072 -34.53 -0.75 -11.14
C LEU A 1072 -33.91 -1.01 -12.53
N ARG A 1073 -34.56 -1.86 -13.33
CA ARG A 1073 -34.17 -2.13 -14.72
C ARG A 1073 -34.38 -0.90 -15.60
N MET A 1074 -35.53 -0.23 -15.49
CA MET A 1074 -35.84 0.99 -16.23
C MET A 1074 -34.90 2.14 -15.86
N LEU A 1075 -34.54 2.30 -14.58
CA LEU A 1075 -33.55 3.27 -14.11
C LEU A 1075 -32.17 3.01 -14.74
N LYS A 1076 -31.69 1.77 -14.70
CA LYS A 1076 -30.42 1.37 -15.34
C LYS A 1076 -30.46 1.60 -16.85
N GLN A 1077 -31.51 1.15 -17.53
CA GLN A 1077 -31.69 1.31 -18.97
C GLN A 1077 -31.81 2.79 -19.39
N ARG A 1078 -32.49 3.64 -18.60
CA ARG A 1078 -32.55 5.09 -18.84
C ARG A 1078 -31.17 5.72 -18.79
N LYS A 1079 -30.35 5.40 -17.76
CA LYS A 1079 -28.95 5.87 -17.70
C LYS A 1079 -28.12 5.39 -18.87
N GLU A 1080 -28.15 4.09 -19.18
CA GLU A 1080 -27.39 3.50 -20.29
C GLU A 1080 -27.78 4.11 -21.64
N ASN A 1081 -29.08 4.31 -21.90
CA ASN A 1081 -29.57 4.94 -23.13
C ASN A 1081 -29.11 6.40 -23.26
N THR A 1082 -29.18 7.19 -22.17
CA THR A 1082 -28.71 8.59 -22.19
C THR A 1082 -27.19 8.68 -22.38
N ILE A 1083 -26.41 7.77 -21.79
CA ILE A 1083 -24.95 7.69 -22.04
C ILE A 1083 -24.68 7.35 -23.51
N ARG A 1084 -25.34 6.32 -24.06
CA ARG A 1084 -25.23 5.96 -25.49
C ARG A 1084 -25.65 7.10 -26.42
N GLN A 1085 -26.62 7.94 -26.03
CA GLN A 1085 -27.01 9.12 -26.79
C GLN A 1085 -25.89 10.14 -26.88
N VAL A 1086 -25.21 10.43 -25.77
CA VAL A 1086 -24.02 11.30 -25.74
C VAL A 1086 -22.88 10.70 -26.56
N GLU A 1087 -22.62 9.39 -26.45
CA GLU A 1087 -21.62 8.72 -27.29
C GLU A 1087 -21.95 8.78 -28.79
N MET A 1088 -23.23 8.77 -29.18
CA MET A 1088 -23.62 8.98 -30.58
C MET A 1088 -23.39 10.42 -31.04
N TRP A 1089 -23.57 11.41 -30.17
CA TRP A 1089 -23.25 12.81 -30.47
C TRP A 1089 -21.74 13.01 -30.63
N GLU A 1090 -20.93 12.48 -29.72
CA GLU A 1090 -19.45 12.45 -29.82
C GLU A 1090 -18.99 11.85 -31.15
N ARG A 1091 -19.51 10.66 -31.51
CA ARG A 1091 -19.10 9.93 -32.73
C ARG A 1091 -19.49 10.68 -34.01
N ARG A 1092 -20.65 11.34 -34.04
CA ARG A 1092 -21.08 12.17 -35.18
C ARG A 1092 -20.18 13.40 -35.35
N ALA A 1093 -19.85 14.08 -34.25
CA ALA A 1093 -18.95 15.24 -34.26
C ALA A 1093 -17.46 14.88 -34.47
N SER A 1094 -17.11 13.59 -34.44
CA SER A 1094 -15.77 13.08 -34.80
C SER A 1094 -15.71 12.53 -36.24
N ALA A 1095 -16.81 12.63 -36.98
CA ALA A 1095 -16.97 12.12 -38.35
C ALA A 1095 -17.46 13.18 -39.35
N ALA A 1096 -17.52 14.44 -38.89
CA ALA A 1096 -17.78 15.66 -39.64
C ALA A 1096 -16.63 16.65 -39.36
#